data_AF-A6LK66-F1
#
_entry.id   AF-A6LK66-F1
#
_cell.length_a   1.000
_cell.length_b   1.000
_cell.length_c   1.000
_cell.angle_alpha   90.00
_cell.angle_beta   90.00
_cell.angle_gamma   90.00
#
_symmetry.space_group_name_H-M   'P 1'
#
loop_
_entity.id
_entity.type
_entity.pdbx_description
1 polymer ?
#
loop_
_entity_poly.entity_id
_entity_poly.type
_entity_poly.pdbx_seq_one_letter_code
_entity_poly.pdbx_strand_id
1 'polypeptide(L)'
;MKKIYIFLIVIIFILFSCDNSQNTTNSTSNTSTNFVIPYGFIGAFGEGYAESEGLSEEIARKEALKKISEQIFVEVKSDTTLYETLNQVTKDEKIKEEVETKLESVVKTTTNIELVNVDFTLVDKKYKNGKYYTKVLGLIDKETALNTYKVYFAVKLGQVLLKDKMIFSAQKLVEEYSELLEKKREKLPANMFSELSKIVSNIKLEWRKVNNIYNQLSEKNVSNIVEALKLLESIDRIKDIARDFPNEKLVTLQNKAKPFIKDINIKIEGPNKVSVGMRIDLIVKLTPKVDSIVLKVNSKNANFPNSISLKDGEGQISGIVKDTEMEVEFSLGGLLSKKFVPGTVQESGISSQDIGKIIRIAVEGVDIDRNKAIEKGLTLAVKKAVGILFSEDVNLLLSLPVDSELIDALMGVLQYEIVNEALKNGSYHLVMNVSFKKEEFKKLLKEVIENKPTGYAVLVVNNDEYGYIEPYFEEKLINLGINLVSKEYSKKLVGYNNPSVLSKLALLSAAKYVINVKVSYGEKYLQDYDLWSVRILLSVQLIDTFTGKILKSLTFEETRAGATKQSALSKVLNSDKFNIFIENLVGMLKSNEGKINEKISLVFKVSRSTFVLVLKDYLKEIFESVTLIRKTDNEGFFIIQTDKSIDNVIDKILMFKNLEINVLQVKNNEVIFEVK
;
A
#
# COMPACT_ATOMS: atom_id res chain seq x y z
N MET A 1 14.04 -6.40 -45.48
CA MET A 1 13.47 -7.61 -46.12
C MET A 1 12.50 -8.29 -45.17
N LYS A 2 11.22 -7.87 -45.17
CA LYS A 2 10.09 -8.51 -44.47
C LYS A 2 8.80 -7.84 -44.98
N LYS A 3 8.52 -8.05 -46.27
CA LYS A 3 7.25 -7.78 -46.95
C LYS A 3 6.96 -9.04 -47.76
N ILE A 4 5.70 -9.44 -47.87
CA ILE A 4 5.19 -10.68 -48.49
C ILE A 4 5.14 -11.85 -47.51
N TYR A 5 4.06 -11.97 -46.71
CA TYR A 5 3.55 -13.27 -46.23
C TYR A 5 2.07 -13.23 -45.78
N ILE A 6 1.41 -12.07 -45.75
CA ILE A 6 -0.02 -11.97 -45.37
C ILE A 6 -0.98 -12.14 -46.58
N PHE A 7 -0.46 -12.14 -47.83
CA PHE A 7 -1.30 -12.21 -49.03
C PHE A 7 -1.69 -13.63 -49.47
N LEU A 8 -1.28 -14.69 -48.75
CA LEU A 8 -1.46 -16.09 -49.21
C LEU A 8 -2.55 -16.90 -48.47
N ILE A 9 -3.31 -16.30 -47.55
CA ILE A 9 -4.36 -17.02 -46.78
C ILE A 9 -5.77 -16.80 -47.38
N VAL A 10 -5.94 -15.91 -48.35
CA VAL A 10 -7.25 -15.58 -48.96
C VAL A 10 -7.66 -16.55 -50.08
N ILE A 11 -6.78 -17.41 -50.60
CA ILE A 11 -7.09 -18.31 -51.72
C ILE A 11 -7.56 -19.72 -51.30
N ILE A 12 -7.50 -20.09 -50.01
CA ILE A 12 -7.84 -21.47 -49.57
C ILE A 12 -9.32 -21.64 -49.16
N PHE A 13 -10.12 -20.58 -49.05
CA PHE A 13 -11.54 -20.69 -48.69
C PHE A 13 -12.53 -20.79 -49.87
N ILE A 14 -12.05 -20.77 -51.13
CA ILE A 14 -12.92 -20.85 -52.33
C ILE A 14 -13.05 -22.28 -52.91
N LEU A 15 -12.42 -23.30 -52.32
CA LEU A 15 -12.40 -24.66 -52.89
C LEU A 15 -13.08 -25.78 -52.08
N PHE A 16 -13.92 -25.47 -51.10
CA PHE A 16 -14.79 -26.47 -50.45
C PHE A 16 -16.27 -26.19 -50.65
N SER A 17 -16.73 -26.38 -51.89
CA SER A 17 -18.12 -26.73 -52.23
C SER A 17 -18.17 -27.36 -53.62
N CYS A 18 -17.48 -28.48 -53.78
CA CYS A 18 -17.80 -29.48 -54.79
C CYS A 18 -18.04 -30.78 -54.03
N ASP A 19 -19.30 -31.12 -53.78
CA ASP A 19 -19.68 -32.49 -53.56
C ASP A 19 -20.79 -32.82 -54.55
N ASN A 20 -20.40 -33.56 -55.58
CA ASN A 20 -21.20 -33.90 -56.74
C ASN A 20 -21.57 -35.37 -56.60
N SER A 21 -22.60 -35.68 -55.82
CA SER A 21 -23.18 -37.02 -55.77
C SER A 21 -24.38 -37.10 -56.72
N GLN A 22 -24.15 -37.48 -57.97
CA GLN A 22 -25.20 -37.98 -58.85
C GLN A 22 -25.34 -39.49 -58.64
N ASN A 23 -26.41 -39.89 -57.94
CA ASN A 23 -27.04 -41.19 -58.17
C ASN A 23 -28.29 -40.97 -59.02
N THR A 24 -28.34 -41.68 -60.14
CA THR A 24 -29.42 -41.76 -61.11
C THR A 24 -30.66 -42.43 -60.51
N THR A 25 -31.83 -41.76 -60.57
CA THR A 25 -33.09 -42.33 -61.13
C THR A 25 -34.25 -41.32 -61.14
N ASN A 26 -34.76 -41.08 -62.35
CA ASN A 26 -36.09 -40.63 -62.79
C ASN A 26 -37.10 -40.05 -61.76
N SER A 27 -37.51 -38.79 -61.95
CA SER A 27 -38.81 -38.41 -62.56
C SER A 27 -39.24 -36.96 -62.22
N THR A 28 -39.58 -36.22 -63.27
CA THR A 28 -40.57 -35.11 -63.36
C THR A 28 -40.48 -33.86 -62.45
N SER A 29 -40.05 -32.76 -63.10
CA SER A 29 -40.59 -31.38 -63.05
C SER A 29 -40.78 -30.67 -61.69
N ASN A 30 -39.95 -29.64 -61.42
CA ASN A 30 -40.34 -28.22 -61.60
C ASN A 30 -39.23 -27.25 -61.15
N THR A 31 -38.79 -26.43 -62.11
CA THR A 31 -38.16 -25.09 -62.01
C THR A 31 -37.30 -24.79 -60.77
N SER A 32 -36.01 -25.11 -60.83
CA SER A 32 -34.98 -24.40 -60.07
C SER A 32 -34.69 -23.06 -60.76
N THR A 33 -35.37 -21.98 -60.37
CA THR A 33 -34.96 -20.62 -60.73
C THR A 33 -33.62 -20.35 -60.05
N ASN A 34 -32.52 -20.39 -60.80
CA ASN A 34 -31.23 -19.90 -60.32
C ASN A 34 -31.34 -18.38 -60.12
N PHE A 35 -31.68 -17.96 -58.90
CA PHE A 35 -31.68 -16.56 -58.51
C PHE A 35 -30.25 -16.04 -58.42
N VAL A 36 -29.87 -15.17 -59.35
CA VAL A 36 -28.59 -14.46 -59.36
C VAL A 36 -28.79 -13.12 -58.66
N ILE A 37 -27.92 -12.77 -57.71
CA ILE A 37 -27.96 -11.47 -57.02
C ILE A 37 -27.69 -10.38 -58.07
N PRO A 38 -28.58 -9.38 -58.25
CA PRO A 38 -28.40 -8.34 -59.25
C PRO A 38 -27.14 -7.49 -59.00
N TYR A 39 -26.50 -7.03 -60.07
CA TYR A 39 -25.39 -6.08 -59.97
C TYR A 39 -25.85 -4.79 -59.27
N GLY A 40 -25.11 -4.33 -58.26
CA GLY A 40 -25.47 -3.18 -57.43
C GLY A 40 -26.19 -3.53 -56.12
N PHE A 41 -26.46 -4.80 -55.84
CA PHE A 41 -27.08 -5.26 -54.58
C PHE A 41 -26.14 -6.16 -53.77
N ILE A 42 -26.27 -6.11 -52.44
CA ILE A 42 -25.77 -7.14 -51.53
C ILE A 42 -26.96 -8.05 -51.19
N GLY A 43 -26.75 -9.35 -51.27
CA GLY A 43 -27.83 -10.31 -51.07
C GLY A 43 -27.37 -11.61 -50.41
N ALA A 44 -28.26 -12.21 -49.63
CA ALA A 44 -28.02 -13.52 -49.05
C ALA A 44 -29.30 -14.34 -48.94
N PHE A 45 -29.14 -15.65 -49.03
CA PHE A 45 -30.23 -16.59 -48.77
C PHE A 45 -30.26 -16.98 -47.29
N GLY A 46 -31.44 -16.85 -46.70
CA GLY A 46 -31.74 -17.39 -45.38
C GLY A 46 -32.73 -18.54 -45.47
N GLU A 47 -32.60 -19.49 -44.57
CA GLU A 47 -33.36 -20.72 -44.51
C GLU A 47 -33.93 -20.92 -43.09
N GLY A 48 -35.21 -21.20 -42.99
CA GLY A 48 -35.90 -21.33 -41.71
C GLY A 48 -36.72 -22.60 -41.66
N TYR A 49 -36.62 -23.30 -40.52
CA TYR A 49 -37.41 -24.51 -40.23
C TYR A 49 -38.23 -24.27 -38.97
N ALA A 50 -39.55 -24.37 -39.04
CA ALA A 50 -40.43 -24.18 -37.87
C ALA A 50 -41.73 -24.99 -37.94
N GLU A 51 -42.45 -25.02 -36.83
CA GLU A 51 -43.73 -25.74 -36.72
C GLU A 51 -44.90 -25.00 -37.41
N SER A 52 -44.74 -23.70 -37.68
CA SER A 52 -45.69 -22.90 -38.45
C SER A 52 -45.02 -22.21 -39.64
N GLU A 53 -45.80 -21.96 -40.69
CA GLU A 53 -45.33 -21.27 -41.89
C GLU A 53 -44.75 -19.89 -41.57
N GLY A 54 -45.50 -19.07 -40.82
CA GLY A 54 -45.09 -17.70 -40.50
C GLY A 54 -43.78 -17.65 -39.69
N LEU A 55 -43.59 -18.58 -38.74
CA LEU A 55 -42.37 -18.64 -37.94
C LEU A 55 -41.17 -19.12 -38.77
N SER A 56 -41.38 -20.07 -39.70
CA SER A 56 -40.31 -20.53 -40.60
C SER A 56 -39.83 -19.41 -41.52
N GLU A 57 -40.74 -18.57 -42.00
CA GLU A 57 -40.42 -17.42 -42.83
C GLU A 57 -39.72 -16.31 -42.04
N GLU A 58 -40.13 -16.05 -40.81
CA GLU A 58 -39.44 -15.09 -39.93
C GLU A 58 -37.99 -15.52 -39.63
N ILE A 59 -37.77 -16.81 -39.34
CA ILE A 59 -36.42 -17.37 -39.14
C ILE A 59 -35.59 -17.23 -40.42
N ALA A 60 -36.14 -17.57 -41.58
CA ALA A 60 -35.46 -17.42 -42.87
C ALA A 60 -35.07 -15.96 -43.16
N ARG A 61 -35.98 -15.00 -42.90
CA ARG A 61 -35.69 -13.57 -43.05
C ARG A 61 -34.59 -13.10 -42.09
N LYS A 62 -34.62 -13.52 -40.82
CA LYS A 62 -33.57 -13.21 -39.83
C LYS A 62 -32.21 -13.78 -40.22
N GLU A 63 -32.16 -15.01 -40.74
CA GLU A 63 -30.90 -15.60 -41.20
C GLU A 63 -30.35 -14.88 -42.44
N ALA A 64 -31.22 -14.50 -43.40
CA ALA A 64 -30.83 -13.71 -44.56
C ALA A 64 -30.24 -12.36 -44.13
N LEU A 65 -30.89 -11.66 -43.18
CA LEU A 65 -30.39 -10.41 -42.60
C LEU A 65 -29.01 -10.57 -41.98
N LYS A 66 -28.83 -11.60 -41.15
CA LYS A 66 -27.55 -11.89 -40.49
C LYS A 66 -26.42 -12.05 -41.53
N LYS A 67 -26.65 -12.84 -42.57
CA LYS A 67 -25.66 -13.08 -43.63
C LYS A 67 -25.37 -11.81 -44.45
N ILE A 68 -26.38 -10.98 -44.73
CA ILE A 68 -26.18 -9.68 -45.39
C ILE A 68 -25.32 -8.77 -44.50
N SER A 69 -25.59 -8.71 -43.20
CA SER A 69 -24.77 -7.95 -42.25
C SER A 69 -23.33 -8.46 -42.18
N GLU A 70 -23.10 -9.78 -42.21
CA GLU A 70 -21.75 -10.38 -42.27
C GLU A 70 -21.01 -10.01 -43.56
N GLN A 71 -21.70 -9.99 -44.72
CA GLN A 71 -21.10 -9.57 -45.99
C GLN A 71 -20.74 -8.07 -45.98
N ILE A 72 -21.64 -7.21 -45.51
CA ILE A 72 -21.37 -5.77 -45.38
C ILE A 72 -20.17 -5.54 -44.44
N PHE A 73 -20.10 -6.29 -43.33
CA PHE A 73 -18.97 -6.25 -42.41
C PHE A 73 -17.64 -6.57 -43.09
N VAL A 74 -17.59 -7.63 -43.91
CA VAL A 74 -16.37 -7.98 -44.66
C VAL A 74 -16.00 -6.87 -45.63
N GLU A 75 -16.96 -6.30 -46.36
CA GLU A 75 -16.70 -5.23 -47.31
C GLU A 75 -16.18 -3.96 -46.63
N VAL A 76 -16.80 -3.52 -45.52
CA VAL A 76 -16.32 -2.35 -44.76
C VAL A 76 -14.94 -2.58 -44.17
N LYS A 77 -14.65 -3.80 -43.70
CA LYS A 77 -13.30 -4.16 -43.21
C LYS A 77 -12.24 -4.06 -44.31
N SER A 78 -12.60 -4.37 -45.55
CA SER A 78 -11.71 -4.24 -46.72
C SER A 78 -11.65 -2.83 -47.32
N ASP A 79 -12.49 -1.91 -46.85
CA ASP A 79 -12.61 -0.57 -47.40
C ASP A 79 -11.52 0.37 -46.85
N THR A 80 -10.66 0.88 -47.72
CA THR A 80 -9.55 1.75 -47.32
C THR A 80 -9.99 3.17 -46.97
N THR A 81 -11.20 3.62 -47.38
CA THR A 81 -11.57 5.04 -47.21
C THR A 81 -11.68 5.43 -45.75
N LEU A 82 -12.22 4.56 -44.89
CA LEU A 82 -12.32 4.83 -43.45
C LEU A 82 -10.93 4.90 -42.81
N TYR A 83 -10.01 4.02 -43.19
CA TYR A 83 -8.62 4.03 -42.75
C TYR A 83 -7.85 5.25 -43.28
N GLU A 84 -8.13 5.69 -44.50
CA GLU A 84 -7.55 6.90 -45.10
C GLU A 84 -8.03 8.17 -44.40
N THR A 85 -9.34 8.29 -44.12
CA THR A 85 -9.90 9.37 -43.30
C THR A 85 -9.20 9.43 -41.93
N LEU A 86 -9.02 8.29 -41.27
CA LEU A 86 -8.33 8.23 -39.96
C LEU A 86 -6.85 8.64 -40.05
N ASN A 87 -6.17 8.26 -41.14
CA ASN A 87 -4.81 8.67 -41.43
C ASN A 87 -4.67 10.18 -41.68
N GLN A 88 -5.72 10.82 -42.20
CA GLN A 88 -5.79 12.27 -42.36
C GLN A 88 -6.19 12.99 -41.07
N VAL A 89 -6.96 12.34 -40.19
CA VAL A 89 -7.48 12.94 -38.96
C VAL A 89 -6.36 13.23 -37.95
N THR A 90 -5.34 12.39 -37.90
CA THR A 90 -4.31 12.42 -36.86
C THR A 90 -2.92 12.59 -37.48
N LYS A 91 -2.09 13.54 -37.01
CA LYS A 91 -0.69 13.67 -37.48
C LYS A 91 0.32 12.86 -36.66
N ASP A 92 -0.03 12.48 -35.43
CA ASP A 92 0.82 11.74 -34.50
C ASP A 92 0.72 10.22 -34.77
N GLU A 93 1.86 9.58 -35.09
CA GLU A 93 1.93 8.15 -35.44
C GLU A 93 1.46 7.22 -34.32
N LYS A 94 1.72 7.54 -33.04
CA LYS A 94 1.27 6.70 -31.93
C LYS A 94 -0.24 6.75 -31.75
N ILE A 95 -0.80 7.95 -31.89
CA ILE A 95 -2.26 8.16 -31.81
C ILE A 95 -2.93 7.48 -33.01
N LYS A 96 -2.32 7.46 -34.19
CA LYS A 96 -2.81 6.70 -35.36
C LYS A 96 -2.94 5.21 -35.06
N GLU A 97 -1.87 4.57 -34.57
CA GLU A 97 -1.90 3.13 -34.25
C GLU A 97 -2.98 2.79 -33.20
N GLU A 98 -3.14 3.64 -32.17
CA GLU A 98 -4.21 3.47 -31.18
C GLU A 98 -5.61 3.59 -31.79
N VAL A 99 -5.81 4.57 -32.69
CA VAL A 99 -7.08 4.80 -33.38
C VAL A 99 -7.42 3.63 -34.30
N GLU A 100 -6.45 3.11 -35.06
CA GLU A 100 -6.61 1.93 -35.93
C GLU A 100 -6.98 0.69 -35.11
N THR A 101 -6.29 0.45 -34.00
CA THR A 101 -6.59 -0.66 -33.08
C THR A 101 -8.01 -0.57 -32.52
N LYS A 102 -8.46 0.65 -32.20
CA LYS A 102 -9.84 0.90 -31.72
C LYS A 102 -10.86 0.71 -32.82
N LEU A 103 -10.56 1.13 -34.06
CA LEU A 103 -11.43 0.86 -35.20
C LEU A 103 -11.62 -0.64 -35.38
N GLU A 104 -10.54 -1.42 -35.39
CA GLU A 104 -10.63 -2.88 -35.51
C GLU A 104 -11.50 -3.49 -34.41
N SER A 105 -11.38 -3.00 -33.17
CA SER A 105 -12.20 -3.44 -32.04
C SER A 105 -13.68 -3.11 -32.24
N VAL A 106 -14.02 -1.87 -32.64
CA VAL A 106 -15.39 -1.43 -32.91
C VAL A 106 -16.02 -2.22 -34.06
N VAL A 107 -15.24 -2.49 -35.10
CA VAL A 107 -15.64 -3.35 -36.22
C VAL A 107 -15.93 -4.76 -35.68
N LYS A 108 -14.94 -5.44 -35.06
CA LYS A 108 -15.07 -6.83 -34.57
C LYS A 108 -16.20 -7.05 -33.55
N THR A 109 -16.53 -6.06 -32.73
CA THR A 109 -17.51 -6.19 -31.63
C THR A 109 -18.96 -5.93 -32.04
N THR A 110 -19.20 -5.39 -33.24
CA THR A 110 -20.58 -5.08 -33.68
C THR A 110 -21.15 -6.19 -34.56
N THR A 111 -21.96 -7.09 -33.99
CA THR A 111 -22.59 -8.20 -34.71
C THR A 111 -24.09 -8.02 -34.99
N ASN A 112 -24.73 -6.97 -34.44
CA ASN A 112 -26.18 -6.76 -34.54
C ASN A 112 -26.50 -5.32 -35.00
N ILE A 113 -26.34 -5.04 -36.29
CA ILE A 113 -26.84 -3.80 -36.90
C ILE A 113 -28.19 -4.12 -37.54
N GLU A 114 -29.22 -3.36 -37.18
CA GLU A 114 -30.54 -3.46 -37.81
C GLU A 114 -30.49 -2.86 -39.22
N LEU A 115 -30.87 -3.65 -40.22
CA LEU A 115 -30.96 -3.23 -41.62
C LEU A 115 -32.39 -2.76 -41.94
N VAL A 116 -32.50 -1.68 -42.71
CA VAL A 116 -33.77 -1.13 -43.21
C VAL A 116 -33.79 -1.22 -44.73
N ASN A 117 -34.98 -1.37 -45.32
CA ASN A 117 -35.19 -1.50 -46.77
C ASN A 117 -34.49 -2.73 -47.38
N VAL A 118 -34.58 -3.86 -46.68
CA VAL A 118 -34.20 -5.16 -47.25
C VAL A 118 -35.41 -5.77 -47.93
N ASP A 119 -35.32 -5.95 -49.23
CA ASP A 119 -36.36 -6.60 -50.02
C ASP A 119 -36.24 -8.12 -49.87
N PHE A 120 -37.29 -8.75 -49.36
CA PHE A 120 -37.34 -10.20 -49.19
C PHE A 120 -38.20 -10.82 -50.28
N THR A 121 -37.60 -11.71 -51.06
CA THR A 121 -38.30 -12.53 -52.05
C THR A 121 -38.36 -13.97 -51.55
N LEU A 122 -39.56 -14.55 -51.48
CA LEU A 122 -39.74 -15.97 -51.19
C LEU A 122 -39.21 -16.79 -52.36
N VAL A 123 -38.23 -17.66 -52.11
CA VAL A 123 -37.54 -18.45 -53.13
C VAL A 123 -38.05 -19.87 -53.17
N ASP A 124 -38.25 -20.48 -52.00
CA ASP A 124 -38.76 -21.84 -51.87
C ASP A 124 -39.55 -21.94 -50.56
N LYS A 125 -40.63 -22.71 -50.57
CA LYS A 125 -41.45 -22.98 -49.40
C LYS A 125 -42.05 -24.37 -49.52
N LYS A 126 -41.78 -25.24 -48.54
CA LYS A 126 -42.26 -26.61 -48.54
C LYS A 126 -42.38 -27.16 -47.12
N TYR A 127 -43.32 -28.07 -46.91
CA TYR A 127 -43.42 -28.83 -45.68
C TYR A 127 -42.59 -30.11 -45.79
N LYS A 128 -41.63 -30.31 -44.88
CA LYS A 128 -40.73 -31.47 -44.91
C LYS A 128 -40.39 -31.92 -43.49
N ASN A 129 -40.46 -33.23 -43.23
CA ASN A 129 -40.12 -33.86 -41.95
C ASN A 129 -40.84 -33.24 -40.73
N GLY A 130 -42.15 -32.99 -40.84
CA GLY A 130 -42.95 -32.46 -39.74
C GLY A 130 -42.80 -30.96 -39.47
N LYS A 131 -42.02 -30.23 -40.28
CA LYS A 131 -41.78 -28.79 -40.14
C LYS A 131 -41.95 -28.07 -41.48
N TYR A 132 -42.35 -26.81 -41.42
CA TYR A 132 -42.32 -25.89 -42.56
C TYR A 132 -40.89 -25.42 -42.78
N TYR A 133 -40.42 -25.56 -44.01
CA TYR A 133 -39.18 -24.99 -44.51
C TYR A 133 -39.49 -23.80 -45.41
N THR A 134 -38.79 -22.70 -45.18
CA THR A 134 -38.87 -21.50 -45.99
C THR A 134 -37.47 -21.02 -46.36
N LYS A 135 -37.24 -20.70 -47.63
CA LYS A 135 -36.03 -20.06 -48.15
C LYS A 135 -36.37 -18.69 -48.69
N VAL A 136 -35.64 -17.68 -48.25
CA VAL A 136 -35.85 -16.28 -48.63
C VAL A 136 -34.54 -15.70 -49.15
N LEU A 137 -34.62 -14.96 -50.25
CA LEU A 137 -33.54 -14.08 -50.70
C LEU A 137 -33.80 -12.68 -50.15
N GLY A 138 -32.88 -12.17 -49.31
CA GLY A 138 -32.86 -10.76 -48.95
C GLY A 138 -31.93 -9.99 -49.90
N LEU A 139 -32.36 -8.81 -50.34
CA LEU A 139 -31.57 -7.90 -51.17
C LEU A 139 -31.55 -6.50 -50.56
N ILE A 140 -30.39 -5.85 -50.59
CA ILE A 140 -30.24 -4.44 -50.20
C ILE A 140 -29.33 -3.73 -51.20
N ASP A 141 -29.65 -2.47 -51.49
CA ASP A 141 -28.81 -1.60 -52.33
C ASP A 141 -27.39 -1.49 -51.74
N LYS A 142 -26.39 -1.89 -52.52
CA LYS A 142 -24.99 -2.03 -52.06
C LYS A 142 -24.41 -0.70 -51.59
N GLU A 143 -24.59 0.35 -52.39
CA GLU A 143 -24.02 1.67 -52.10
C GLU A 143 -24.66 2.28 -50.85
N THR A 144 -25.98 2.17 -50.70
CA THR A 144 -26.69 2.62 -49.51
C THR A 144 -26.26 1.84 -48.27
N ALA A 145 -26.16 0.52 -48.35
CA ALA A 145 -25.78 -0.34 -47.22
C ALA A 145 -24.37 -0.03 -46.72
N LEU A 146 -23.39 0.02 -47.63
CA LEU A 146 -22.00 0.33 -47.29
C LEU A 146 -21.86 1.72 -46.67
N ASN A 147 -22.46 2.74 -47.28
CA ASN A 147 -22.38 4.11 -46.75
C ASN A 147 -23.04 4.23 -45.37
N THR A 148 -24.14 3.52 -45.13
CA THR A 148 -24.83 3.51 -43.84
C THR A 148 -23.96 2.88 -42.74
N TYR A 149 -23.30 1.77 -43.05
CA TYR A 149 -22.38 1.12 -42.10
C TYR A 149 -21.11 1.94 -41.86
N LYS A 150 -20.57 2.61 -42.89
CA LYS A 150 -19.44 3.54 -42.73
C LYS A 150 -19.77 4.63 -41.70
N VAL A 151 -20.93 5.27 -41.83
CA VAL A 151 -21.40 6.29 -40.85
C VAL A 151 -21.53 5.69 -39.45
N TYR A 152 -22.12 4.50 -39.33
CA TYR A 152 -22.26 3.83 -38.05
C TYR A 152 -20.91 3.57 -37.37
N PHE A 153 -19.98 2.92 -38.07
CA PHE A 153 -18.66 2.58 -37.52
C PHE A 153 -17.84 3.83 -37.21
N ALA A 154 -17.88 4.86 -38.07
CA ALA A 154 -17.20 6.12 -37.82
C ALA A 154 -17.74 6.82 -36.55
N VAL A 155 -19.06 6.93 -36.40
CA VAL A 155 -19.64 7.58 -35.21
C VAL A 155 -19.37 6.76 -33.93
N LYS A 156 -19.47 5.43 -33.99
CA LYS A 156 -19.13 4.55 -32.85
C LYS A 156 -17.65 4.61 -32.50
N LEU A 157 -16.76 4.67 -33.48
CA LEU A 157 -15.35 4.93 -33.25
C LEU A 157 -15.16 6.28 -32.56
N GLY A 158 -15.81 7.35 -33.06
CA GLY A 158 -15.80 8.66 -32.41
C GLY A 158 -16.22 8.60 -30.94
N GLN A 159 -17.21 7.77 -30.59
CA GLN A 159 -17.62 7.54 -29.20
C GLN A 159 -16.52 6.90 -28.35
N VAL A 160 -15.83 5.88 -28.90
CA VAL A 160 -14.71 5.21 -28.21
C VAL A 160 -13.54 6.19 -28.04
N LEU A 161 -13.20 6.94 -29.08
CA LEU A 161 -12.17 7.98 -29.03
C LEU A 161 -12.49 9.04 -27.97
N LEU A 162 -13.75 9.49 -27.88
CA LEU A 162 -14.19 10.44 -26.86
C LEU A 162 -13.96 9.91 -25.43
N LYS A 163 -14.30 8.63 -25.17
CA LYS A 163 -14.07 7.99 -23.85
C LYS A 163 -12.59 8.00 -23.47
N ASP A 164 -11.71 7.87 -24.44
CA ASP A 164 -10.26 7.88 -24.25
C ASP A 164 -9.65 9.28 -24.39
N LYS A 165 -10.45 10.34 -24.21
CA LYS A 165 -10.02 11.75 -24.26
C LYS A 165 -9.36 12.15 -25.59
N MET A 166 -9.66 11.45 -26.68
CA MET A 166 -9.22 11.79 -28.04
C MET A 166 -10.29 12.66 -28.73
N ILE A 167 -10.53 13.83 -28.15
CA ILE A 167 -11.66 14.70 -28.50
C ILE A 167 -11.46 15.33 -29.89
N PHE A 168 -10.23 15.72 -30.25
CA PHE A 168 -9.96 16.35 -31.54
C PHE A 168 -10.20 15.39 -32.70
N SER A 169 -9.71 14.16 -32.56
CA SER A 169 -9.87 13.10 -33.56
C SER A 169 -11.33 12.67 -33.68
N ALA A 170 -12.03 12.52 -32.55
CA ALA A 170 -13.46 12.23 -32.54
C ALA A 170 -14.27 13.32 -33.27
N GLN A 171 -13.97 14.60 -33.02
CA GLN A 171 -14.65 15.71 -33.68
C GLN A 171 -14.42 15.71 -35.18
N LYS A 172 -13.16 15.58 -35.64
CA LYS A 172 -12.83 15.63 -37.06
C LYS A 172 -13.49 14.47 -37.83
N LEU A 173 -13.54 13.28 -37.21
CA LEU A 173 -14.29 12.14 -37.74
C LEU A 173 -15.79 12.46 -37.84
N VAL A 174 -16.39 13.01 -36.78
CA VAL A 174 -17.80 13.38 -36.78
C VAL A 174 -18.15 14.50 -37.75
N GLU A 175 -17.27 15.47 -37.99
CA GLU A 175 -17.49 16.53 -38.99
C GLU A 175 -17.74 15.93 -40.37
N GLU A 176 -16.91 14.99 -40.80
CA GLU A 176 -17.02 14.32 -42.09
C GLU A 176 -18.29 13.47 -42.22
N TYR A 177 -18.65 12.73 -41.18
CA TYR A 177 -19.77 11.79 -41.23
C TYR A 177 -21.11 12.34 -40.73
N SER A 178 -21.15 13.53 -40.11
CA SER A 178 -22.41 14.11 -39.59
C SER A 178 -23.35 14.57 -40.69
N GLU A 179 -22.84 15.11 -41.79
CA GLU A 179 -23.67 15.44 -42.96
C GLU A 179 -24.24 14.19 -43.63
N LEU A 180 -23.44 13.12 -43.69
CA LEU A 180 -23.86 11.84 -44.23
C LEU A 180 -24.92 11.18 -43.36
N LEU A 181 -24.80 11.27 -42.03
CA LEU A 181 -25.82 10.79 -41.09
C LEU A 181 -27.18 11.46 -41.35
N GLU A 182 -27.22 12.79 -41.45
CA GLU A 182 -28.47 13.53 -41.70
C GLU A 182 -29.07 13.23 -43.07
N LYS A 183 -28.25 13.17 -44.13
CA LYS A 183 -28.70 12.79 -45.49
C LYS A 183 -29.28 11.37 -45.56
N LYS A 184 -28.98 10.50 -44.59
CA LYS A 184 -29.39 9.09 -44.55
C LYS A 184 -30.41 8.80 -43.45
N ARG A 185 -31.00 9.82 -42.83
CA ARG A 185 -31.98 9.68 -41.75
C ARG A 185 -33.10 8.69 -42.04
N GLU A 186 -33.65 8.72 -43.25
CA GLU A 186 -34.77 7.84 -43.68
C GLU A 186 -34.31 6.42 -44.03
N LYS A 187 -33.01 6.19 -44.14
CA LYS A 187 -32.40 4.90 -44.50
C LYS A 187 -31.82 4.16 -43.28
N LEU A 188 -31.91 4.77 -42.09
CA LEU A 188 -31.45 4.22 -40.82
C LEU A 188 -32.66 3.88 -39.92
N PRO A 189 -32.59 2.83 -39.09
CA PRO A 189 -33.57 2.60 -38.05
C PRO A 189 -33.67 3.82 -37.12
N ALA A 190 -34.89 4.22 -36.73
CA ALA A 190 -35.09 5.43 -35.93
C ALA A 190 -34.30 5.42 -34.60
N ASN A 191 -34.23 4.27 -33.95
CA ASN A 191 -33.46 4.07 -32.71
C ASN A 191 -31.96 4.25 -32.94
N MET A 192 -31.44 3.69 -34.03
CA MET A 192 -30.02 3.80 -34.43
C MET A 192 -29.68 5.25 -34.80
N PHE A 193 -30.50 5.92 -35.60
CA PHE A 193 -30.29 7.33 -35.93
C PHE A 193 -30.28 8.20 -34.66
N SER A 194 -31.26 8.03 -33.77
CA SER A 194 -31.31 8.77 -32.50
C SER A 194 -30.06 8.52 -31.63
N GLU A 195 -29.55 7.30 -31.58
CA GLU A 195 -28.34 6.97 -30.84
C GLU A 195 -27.11 7.65 -31.45
N LEU A 196 -26.91 7.51 -32.77
CA LEU A 196 -25.78 8.10 -33.48
C LEU A 196 -25.79 9.63 -33.38
N SER A 197 -26.96 10.27 -33.54
CA SER A 197 -27.10 11.73 -33.42
C SER A 197 -26.78 12.23 -31.99
N LYS A 198 -27.11 11.44 -30.96
CA LYS A 198 -26.72 11.74 -29.57
C LYS A 198 -25.21 11.65 -29.37
N ILE A 199 -24.57 10.63 -29.93
CA ILE A 199 -23.10 10.49 -29.90
C ILE A 199 -22.43 11.69 -30.58
N VAL A 200 -22.86 12.03 -31.80
CA VAL A 200 -22.39 13.20 -32.56
C VAL A 200 -22.53 14.49 -31.76
N SER A 201 -23.69 14.70 -31.13
CA SER A 201 -23.96 15.89 -30.32
C SER A 201 -23.04 15.98 -29.11
N ASN A 202 -22.80 14.86 -28.42
CA ASN A 202 -21.89 14.80 -27.27
C ASN A 202 -20.44 15.12 -27.67
N ILE A 203 -19.96 14.58 -28.79
CA ILE A 203 -18.62 14.87 -29.32
C ILE A 203 -18.47 16.36 -29.64
N LYS A 204 -19.45 16.94 -30.37
CA LYS A 204 -19.46 18.38 -30.69
C LYS A 204 -19.47 19.25 -29.43
N LEU A 205 -20.19 18.84 -28.38
CA LEU A 205 -20.27 19.58 -27.11
C LEU A 205 -18.94 19.56 -26.36
N GLU A 206 -18.29 18.40 -26.23
CA GLU A 206 -16.97 18.29 -25.59
C GLU A 206 -15.88 19.02 -26.39
N TRP A 207 -15.92 18.93 -27.72
CA TRP A 207 -15.03 19.72 -28.59
C TRP A 207 -15.18 21.23 -28.36
N ARG A 208 -16.42 21.74 -28.34
CA ARG A 208 -16.69 23.17 -28.09
C ARG A 208 -16.12 23.63 -26.76
N LYS A 209 -16.23 22.82 -25.70
CA LYS A 209 -15.64 23.15 -24.39
C LYS A 209 -14.12 23.34 -24.49
N VAL A 210 -13.41 22.38 -25.08
CA VAL A 210 -11.94 22.43 -25.22
C VAL A 210 -11.52 23.58 -26.14
N ASN A 211 -12.22 23.75 -27.27
CA ASN A 211 -11.91 24.80 -28.23
C ASN A 211 -12.17 26.21 -27.67
N ASN A 212 -13.20 26.39 -26.83
CA ASN A 212 -13.44 27.65 -26.13
C ASN A 212 -12.31 27.99 -25.16
N ILE A 213 -11.81 27.01 -24.39
CA ILE A 213 -10.65 27.21 -23.52
C ILE A 213 -9.44 27.65 -24.36
N TYR A 214 -9.15 26.94 -25.45
CA TYR A 214 -8.06 27.30 -26.35
C TYR A 214 -8.21 28.73 -26.90
N ASN A 215 -9.39 29.10 -27.41
CA ASN A 215 -9.64 30.43 -27.97
C ASN A 215 -9.41 31.53 -26.94
N GLN A 216 -9.94 31.37 -25.71
CA GLN A 216 -9.72 32.31 -24.61
C GLN A 216 -8.23 32.50 -24.29
N LEU A 217 -7.44 31.42 -24.28
CA LEU A 217 -5.99 31.50 -24.08
C LEU A 217 -5.26 32.13 -25.28
N SER A 218 -5.76 31.88 -26.49
CA SER A 218 -5.20 32.42 -27.74
C SER A 218 -5.46 33.93 -27.91
N GLU A 219 -6.50 34.47 -27.30
CA GLU A 219 -6.80 35.91 -27.30
C GLU A 219 -6.12 36.64 -26.13
N LYS A 220 -5.82 35.94 -25.04
CA LYS A 220 -5.17 36.54 -23.87
C LYS A 220 -3.74 37.00 -24.19
N ASN A 221 -3.43 38.23 -23.80
CA ASN A 221 -2.08 38.77 -23.79
C ASN A 221 -1.34 38.33 -22.52
N VAL A 222 -0.06 37.96 -22.67
CA VAL A 222 0.82 37.59 -21.56
C VAL A 222 1.82 38.72 -21.38
N SER A 223 1.84 39.32 -20.20
CA SER A 223 2.63 40.51 -19.88
C SER A 223 3.65 40.28 -18.76
N ASN A 224 3.49 39.21 -17.98
CA ASN A 224 4.30 38.94 -16.80
C ASN A 224 4.47 37.44 -16.54
N ILE A 225 5.35 37.11 -15.59
CA ILE A 225 5.70 35.74 -15.20
C ILE A 225 4.49 34.95 -14.71
N VAL A 226 3.63 35.56 -13.90
CA VAL A 226 2.45 34.90 -13.30
C VAL A 226 1.46 34.49 -14.40
N GLU A 227 1.17 35.40 -15.32
CA GLU A 227 0.31 35.14 -16.48
C GLU A 227 0.89 34.05 -17.38
N ALA A 228 2.21 34.05 -17.59
CA ALA A 228 2.89 33.04 -18.39
C ALA A 228 2.77 31.65 -17.74
N LEU A 229 3.02 31.53 -16.44
CA LEU A 229 2.87 30.27 -15.71
C LEU A 229 1.43 29.77 -15.70
N LYS A 230 0.44 30.68 -15.55
CA LYS A 230 -0.99 30.33 -15.63
C LYS A 230 -1.41 29.88 -17.02
N LEU A 231 -0.83 30.46 -18.07
CA LEU A 231 -1.02 29.97 -19.43
C LEU A 231 -0.47 28.55 -19.58
N LEU A 232 0.73 28.26 -19.07
CA LEU A 232 1.32 26.91 -19.11
C LEU A 232 0.50 25.88 -18.32
N GLU A 233 0.00 26.22 -17.13
CA GLU A 233 -0.94 25.38 -16.36
C GLU A 233 -2.20 25.07 -17.18
N SER A 234 -2.73 26.07 -17.88
CA SER A 234 -3.92 25.91 -18.73
C SER A 234 -3.65 25.05 -19.96
N ILE A 235 -2.43 25.06 -20.50
CA ILE A 235 -2.00 24.18 -21.59
C ILE A 235 -2.00 22.72 -21.13
N ASP A 236 -1.48 22.44 -19.94
CA ASP A 236 -1.53 21.08 -19.38
C ASP A 236 -2.96 20.61 -19.14
N ARG A 237 -3.83 21.50 -18.65
CA ARG A 237 -5.26 21.22 -18.50
C ARG A 237 -5.93 20.86 -19.83
N ILE A 238 -5.58 21.53 -20.93
CA ILE A 238 -6.07 21.14 -22.27
C ILE A 238 -5.63 19.71 -22.59
N LYS A 239 -4.36 19.36 -22.39
CA LYS A 239 -3.85 18.00 -22.64
C LYS A 239 -4.51 16.94 -21.75
N ASP A 240 -4.87 17.29 -20.52
CA ASP A 240 -5.53 16.36 -19.59
C ASP A 240 -7.01 16.11 -19.93
N ILE A 241 -7.67 17.06 -20.60
CA ILE A 241 -9.05 16.92 -21.10
C ILE A 241 -9.07 16.30 -22.51
N ALA A 242 -8.14 16.72 -23.38
CA ALA A 242 -7.99 16.27 -24.76
C ALA A 242 -6.53 15.90 -25.05
N ARG A 243 -6.18 14.63 -24.89
CA ARG A 243 -4.79 14.17 -25.03
C ARG A 243 -4.26 14.24 -26.47
N ASP A 244 -5.16 14.26 -27.44
CA ASP A 244 -4.87 14.34 -28.88
C ASP A 244 -4.99 15.76 -29.43
N PHE A 245 -5.06 16.77 -28.56
CA PHE A 245 -5.16 18.16 -29.01
C PHE A 245 -3.95 18.55 -29.88
N PRO A 246 -4.14 19.28 -31.00
CA PRO A 246 -3.07 19.54 -31.96
C PRO A 246 -1.84 20.22 -31.33
N ASN A 247 -0.69 19.55 -31.39
CA ASN A 247 0.54 20.07 -30.78
C ASN A 247 0.97 21.42 -31.37
N GLU A 248 0.74 21.65 -32.67
CA GLU A 248 1.01 22.94 -33.34
C GLU A 248 0.30 24.11 -32.64
N LYS A 249 -0.97 23.93 -32.24
CA LYS A 249 -1.75 24.94 -31.50
C LYS A 249 -1.19 25.17 -30.09
N LEU A 250 -0.76 24.09 -29.42
CA LEU A 250 -0.15 24.20 -28.09
C LEU A 250 1.20 24.92 -28.16
N VAL A 251 2.00 24.68 -29.21
CA VAL A 251 3.26 25.38 -29.46
C VAL A 251 3.03 26.88 -29.67
N THR A 252 1.95 27.29 -30.35
CA THR A 252 1.58 28.71 -30.47
C THR A 252 1.34 29.35 -29.10
N LEU A 253 0.60 28.69 -28.20
CA LEU A 253 0.38 29.19 -26.84
C LEU A 253 1.67 29.21 -26.01
N GLN A 254 2.49 28.16 -26.12
CA GLN A 254 3.81 28.07 -25.48
C GLN A 254 4.72 29.24 -25.90
N ASN A 255 4.72 29.61 -27.18
CA ASN A 255 5.54 30.71 -27.68
C ASN A 255 5.18 32.07 -27.05
N LYS A 256 3.94 32.28 -26.60
CA LYS A 256 3.57 33.48 -25.85
C LYS A 256 4.18 33.52 -24.45
N ALA A 257 4.35 32.37 -23.81
CA ALA A 257 4.93 32.26 -22.47
C ALA A 257 6.47 32.33 -22.49
N LYS A 258 7.12 31.81 -23.54
CA LYS A 258 8.59 31.72 -23.66
C LYS A 258 9.38 32.97 -23.24
N PRO A 259 9.00 34.21 -23.61
CA PRO A 259 9.76 35.40 -23.23
C PRO A 259 9.85 35.64 -21.73
N PHE A 260 8.85 35.18 -20.96
CA PHE A 260 8.70 35.49 -19.54
C PHE A 260 9.21 34.39 -18.61
N ILE A 261 9.55 33.20 -19.13
CA ILE A 261 9.88 32.04 -18.30
C ILE A 261 11.37 31.67 -18.28
N LYS A 262 12.24 32.48 -18.91
CA LYS A 262 13.67 32.17 -19.04
C LYS A 262 14.39 32.04 -17.69
N ASP A 263 14.00 32.85 -16.72
CA ASP A 263 14.62 32.89 -15.40
C ASP A 263 13.88 31.99 -14.38
N ILE A 264 12.91 31.19 -14.85
CA ILE A 264 12.14 30.29 -13.97
C ILE A 264 12.90 28.99 -13.78
N ASN A 265 13.08 28.59 -12.53
CA ASN A 265 13.71 27.34 -12.16
C ASN A 265 12.81 26.54 -11.21
N ILE A 266 12.66 25.24 -11.51
CA ILE A 266 12.04 24.27 -10.61
C ILE A 266 13.18 23.54 -9.88
N LYS A 267 13.24 23.70 -8.56
CA LYS A 267 14.15 22.95 -7.68
C LYS A 267 13.35 21.87 -6.98
N ILE A 268 13.91 20.67 -6.90
CA ILE A 268 13.33 19.54 -6.19
C ILE A 268 14.33 19.11 -5.11
N GLU A 269 13.86 19.03 -3.88
CA GLU A 269 14.61 18.57 -2.72
C GLU A 269 13.97 17.27 -2.24
N GLY A 270 14.79 16.25 -2.01
CA GLY A 270 14.33 14.93 -1.61
C GLY A 270 15.47 14.09 -1.04
N PRO A 271 15.18 12.91 -0.49
CA PRO A 271 16.20 12.03 0.09
C PRO A 271 17.17 11.52 -0.99
N ASN A 272 18.47 11.58 -0.69
CA ASN A 272 19.51 11.08 -1.61
C ASN A 272 19.61 9.54 -1.63
N LYS A 273 19.21 8.87 -0.54
CA LYS A 273 19.20 7.41 -0.40
C LYS A 273 17.77 6.96 -0.10
N VAL A 274 17.25 6.04 -0.90
CA VAL A 274 15.89 5.49 -0.77
C VAL A 274 15.92 3.98 -1.00
N SER A 275 14.84 3.29 -0.67
CA SER A 275 14.69 1.86 -0.99
C SER A 275 13.34 1.58 -1.61
N VAL A 276 13.26 0.49 -2.38
CA VAL A 276 11.98 -0.02 -2.88
C VAL A 276 11.03 -0.27 -1.70
N GLY A 277 9.79 0.23 -1.81
CA GLY A 277 8.80 0.18 -0.74
C GLY A 277 8.75 1.42 0.15
N MET A 278 9.76 2.29 0.10
CA MET A 278 9.80 3.46 0.98
C MET A 278 8.86 4.56 0.49
N ARG A 279 8.09 5.16 1.41
CA ARG A 279 7.38 6.41 1.13
C ARG A 279 8.31 7.59 1.35
N ILE A 280 8.57 8.35 0.29
CA ILE A 280 9.43 9.54 0.31
C ILE A 280 8.63 10.81 0.14
N ASP A 281 9.14 11.89 0.71
CA ASP A 281 8.61 13.24 0.54
C ASP A 281 9.55 14.05 -0.34
N LEU A 282 9.00 14.71 -1.35
CA LEU A 282 9.68 15.64 -2.24
C LEU A 282 9.16 17.04 -1.99
N ILE A 283 10.07 17.99 -1.82
CA ILE A 283 9.77 19.42 -1.71
C ILE A 283 10.11 20.06 -3.05
N VAL A 284 9.11 20.70 -3.66
CA VAL A 284 9.23 21.35 -4.96
C VAL A 284 9.17 22.85 -4.74
N LYS A 285 10.16 23.56 -5.25
CA LYS A 285 10.31 25.01 -5.14
C LYS A 285 10.41 25.63 -6.53
N LEU A 286 9.63 26.67 -6.76
CA LEU A 286 9.63 27.49 -7.97
C LEU A 286 10.30 28.83 -7.66
N THR A 287 11.30 29.20 -8.46
CA THR A 287 11.95 30.51 -8.41
C THR A 287 11.74 31.22 -9.74
N PRO A 288 11.23 32.47 -9.79
CA PRO A 288 10.73 33.25 -8.65
C PRO A 288 9.47 32.63 -8.03
N LYS A 289 9.21 32.96 -6.76
CA LYS A 289 8.03 32.47 -6.04
C LYS A 289 6.76 33.03 -6.67
N VAL A 290 5.82 32.14 -6.97
CA VAL A 290 4.51 32.48 -7.51
C VAL A 290 3.45 31.65 -6.80
N ASP A 291 2.39 32.32 -6.38
CA ASP A 291 1.28 31.68 -5.69
C ASP A 291 0.39 30.85 -6.62
N SER A 292 -0.12 29.75 -6.07
CA SER A 292 -1.22 28.97 -6.62
C SER A 292 -0.95 28.37 -8.01
N ILE A 293 0.26 27.90 -8.29
CA ILE A 293 0.57 27.16 -9.53
C ILE A 293 0.42 25.66 -9.29
N VAL A 294 -0.18 24.95 -10.25
CA VAL A 294 -0.26 23.49 -10.23
C VAL A 294 0.74 22.92 -11.23
N LEU A 295 1.67 22.09 -10.75
CA LEU A 295 2.60 21.35 -11.60
C LEU A 295 2.07 19.95 -11.86
N LYS A 296 2.28 19.45 -13.08
CA LYS A 296 2.01 18.06 -13.44
C LYS A 296 3.15 17.18 -12.95
N VAL A 297 2.80 16.02 -12.40
CA VAL A 297 3.75 15.04 -11.87
C VAL A 297 3.64 13.75 -12.68
N ASN A 298 4.73 13.36 -13.32
CA ASN A 298 4.85 12.07 -13.97
C ASN A 298 5.87 11.24 -13.19
N SER A 299 5.53 9.99 -12.84
CA SER A 299 6.44 9.11 -12.13
C SER A 299 6.70 7.83 -12.94
N LYS A 300 7.97 7.42 -13.01
CA LYS A 300 8.42 6.13 -13.52
C LYS A 300 8.90 5.32 -12.33
N ASN A 301 8.43 4.07 -12.21
CA ASN A 301 8.84 3.16 -11.12
C ASN A 301 8.63 3.75 -9.71
N ALA A 302 7.64 4.61 -9.57
CA ALA A 302 7.18 5.20 -8.33
C ALA A 302 5.69 5.52 -8.43
N ASN A 303 5.05 5.73 -7.28
CA ASN A 303 3.64 6.09 -7.21
C ASN A 303 3.49 7.43 -6.48
N PHE A 304 3.26 8.50 -7.25
CA PHE A 304 3.00 9.85 -6.75
C PHE A 304 1.64 10.34 -7.26
N PRO A 305 0.96 11.24 -6.52
CA PRO A 305 -0.15 12.00 -7.08
C PRO A 305 0.24 12.67 -8.41
N ASN A 306 -0.66 12.70 -9.39
CA ASN A 306 -0.38 13.20 -10.75
C ASN A 306 -0.19 14.73 -10.83
N SER A 307 -0.35 15.45 -9.73
CA SER A 307 -0.21 16.91 -9.67
C SER A 307 0.17 17.37 -8.26
N ILE A 308 0.85 18.52 -8.18
CA ILE A 308 1.14 19.22 -6.92
C ILE A 308 0.77 20.69 -7.05
N SER A 309 0.09 21.24 -6.03
CA SER A 309 -0.17 22.67 -5.93
C SER A 309 0.92 23.35 -5.11
N LEU A 310 1.52 24.40 -5.65
CA LEU A 310 2.52 25.22 -4.99
C LEU A 310 1.83 26.44 -4.35
N LYS A 311 2.11 26.68 -3.07
CA LYS A 311 1.71 27.88 -2.32
C LYS A 311 2.98 28.66 -1.99
N ASP A 312 3.02 29.95 -2.28
CA ASP A 312 4.22 30.79 -2.20
C ASP A 312 5.43 30.18 -2.95
N GLY A 313 5.17 29.58 -4.11
CA GLY A 313 6.18 28.89 -4.91
C GLY A 313 6.72 27.58 -4.30
N GLU A 314 6.15 27.07 -3.21
CA GLU A 314 6.61 25.82 -2.57
C GLU A 314 5.46 24.82 -2.38
N GLY A 315 5.77 23.53 -2.50
CA GLY A 315 4.84 22.44 -2.23
C GLY A 315 5.56 21.16 -1.82
N GLN A 316 4.89 20.34 -1.02
CA GLN A 316 5.37 19.01 -0.63
C GLN A 316 4.45 17.95 -1.23
N ILE A 317 5.05 16.90 -1.80
CA ILE A 317 4.34 15.74 -2.30
C ILE A 317 4.99 14.47 -1.79
N SER A 318 4.17 13.52 -1.38
CA SER A 318 4.61 12.21 -0.92
C SER A 318 4.27 11.15 -1.95
N GLY A 319 5.16 10.17 -2.11
CA GLY A 319 4.94 9.04 -2.99
C GLY A 319 5.80 7.86 -2.62
N ILE A 320 5.57 6.73 -3.28
CA ILE A 320 6.16 5.45 -2.90
C ILE A 320 7.11 4.96 -3.99
N VAL A 321 8.32 4.54 -3.61
CA VAL A 321 9.30 3.93 -4.52
C VAL A 321 8.83 2.52 -4.89
N LYS A 322 8.74 2.22 -6.19
CA LYS A 322 8.33 0.89 -6.69
C LYS A 322 9.49 0.07 -7.24
N ASP A 323 10.54 0.73 -7.74
CA ASP A 323 11.74 0.06 -8.26
C ASP A 323 13.00 0.94 -8.07
N THR A 324 14.15 0.33 -8.34
CA THR A 324 15.50 0.91 -8.33
C THR A 324 15.70 2.04 -9.35
N GLU A 325 15.07 1.94 -10.52
CA GLU A 325 15.09 2.99 -11.55
C GLU A 325 13.97 4.04 -11.36
N MET A 326 13.72 4.44 -10.11
CA MET A 326 12.73 5.45 -9.79
C MET A 326 13.08 6.82 -10.39
N GLU A 327 12.10 7.46 -11.03
CA GLU A 327 12.19 8.85 -11.49
C GLU A 327 10.86 9.58 -11.28
N VAL A 328 10.91 10.84 -10.84
CA VAL A 328 9.73 11.71 -10.75
C VAL A 328 10.00 13.01 -11.49
N GLU A 329 9.20 13.31 -12.50
CA GLU A 329 9.25 14.55 -13.27
C GLU A 329 8.13 15.50 -12.85
N PHE A 330 8.51 16.74 -12.54
CA PHE A 330 7.60 17.86 -12.34
C PHE A 330 7.67 18.75 -13.57
N SER A 331 6.53 18.99 -14.20
CA SER A 331 6.46 19.74 -15.46
C SER A 331 5.33 20.75 -15.49
N LEU A 332 5.48 21.75 -16.36
CA LEU A 332 4.47 22.77 -16.61
C LEU A 332 4.46 23.19 -18.09
N GLY A 333 3.30 23.01 -18.73
CA GLY A 333 2.97 23.42 -20.09
C GLY A 333 3.92 22.88 -21.17
N GLY A 334 4.69 21.83 -20.87
CA GLY A 334 5.72 21.27 -21.74
C GLY A 334 6.93 22.17 -22.02
N LEU A 335 7.11 23.27 -21.27
CA LEU A 335 8.28 24.15 -21.38
C LEU A 335 9.21 24.07 -20.17
N LEU A 336 8.62 23.91 -18.98
CA LEU A 336 9.37 23.73 -17.75
C LEU A 336 9.28 22.27 -17.35
N SER A 337 10.42 21.66 -17.07
CA SER A 337 10.48 20.32 -16.51
C SER A 337 11.69 20.19 -15.60
N LYS A 338 11.52 19.44 -14.52
CA LYS A 338 12.63 19.02 -13.68
C LYS A 338 12.37 17.60 -13.20
N LYS A 339 13.42 16.79 -13.29
CA LYS A 339 13.41 15.40 -12.84
C LYS A 339 14.12 15.28 -11.50
N PHE A 340 13.53 14.48 -10.63
CA PHE A 340 14.15 13.98 -9.42
C PHE A 340 14.51 12.51 -9.61
N VAL A 341 15.77 12.20 -9.39
CA VAL A 341 16.29 10.84 -9.27
C VAL A 341 17.12 10.82 -7.99
N PRO A 342 16.83 9.92 -7.04
CA PRO A 342 17.65 9.76 -5.84
C PRO A 342 19.06 9.27 -6.23
N GLY A 343 20.10 9.70 -5.51
CA GLY A 343 21.47 9.28 -5.82
C GLY A 343 21.73 7.78 -5.59
N THR A 344 20.98 7.13 -4.71
CA THR A 344 21.05 5.68 -4.51
C THR A 344 19.68 5.11 -4.20
N VAL A 345 19.29 4.04 -4.91
CA VAL A 345 18.12 3.22 -4.58
C VAL A 345 18.57 1.82 -4.21
N GLN A 346 18.22 1.38 -3.01
CA GLN A 346 18.45 0.01 -2.57
C GLN A 346 17.25 -0.87 -2.94
N GLU A 347 17.52 -2.15 -3.22
CA GLU A 347 16.48 -3.16 -3.42
C GLU A 347 15.57 -3.28 -2.17
N SER A 348 14.48 -4.07 -2.30
CA SER A 348 13.58 -4.32 -1.18
C SER A 348 14.37 -4.88 0.02
N GLY A 349 14.12 -4.30 1.19
CA GLY A 349 14.92 -4.53 2.38
C GLY A 349 14.51 -3.60 3.51
N ILE A 350 15.37 -3.45 4.52
CA ILE A 350 15.05 -2.66 5.73
C ILE A 350 15.75 -1.30 5.69
N SER A 351 15.02 -0.25 5.35
CA SER A 351 15.53 1.14 5.32
C SER A 351 14.61 2.10 6.06
N SER A 352 15.08 3.32 6.33
CA SER A 352 14.32 4.28 7.14
C SER A 352 14.52 5.73 6.76
N GLN A 353 13.49 6.54 6.98
CA GLN A 353 13.50 8.00 6.87
C GLN A 353 13.09 8.64 8.18
N ASP A 354 13.88 9.61 8.64
CA ASP A 354 13.52 10.48 9.74
C ASP A 354 12.80 11.72 9.21
N ILE A 355 11.56 11.93 9.65
CA ILE A 355 10.71 13.06 9.25
C ILE A 355 10.24 13.76 10.52
N GLY A 356 11.14 14.52 11.14
CA GLY A 356 10.88 15.25 12.38
C GLY A 356 10.54 14.32 13.55
N LYS A 357 9.25 14.20 13.88
CA LYS A 357 8.74 13.34 14.97
C LYS A 357 8.34 11.94 14.51
N ILE A 358 8.29 11.68 13.20
CA ILE A 358 7.85 10.42 12.61
C ILE A 358 9.05 9.72 11.98
N ILE A 359 9.14 8.40 12.17
CA ILE A 359 10.06 7.55 11.43
C ILE A 359 9.23 6.71 10.46
N ARG A 360 9.69 6.59 9.22
CA ARG A 360 9.17 5.65 8.22
C ARG A 360 10.20 4.55 7.98
N ILE A 361 9.76 3.31 7.82
CA ILE A 361 10.59 2.13 7.61
C ILE A 361 10.01 1.33 6.45
N ALA A 362 10.81 1.05 5.43
CA ALA A 362 10.48 0.04 4.42
C ALA A 362 10.94 -1.32 4.92
N VAL A 363 10.12 -2.37 4.76
CA VAL A 363 10.45 -3.75 5.15
C VAL A 363 9.90 -4.73 4.12
N GLU A 364 10.57 -5.87 3.97
CA GLU A 364 10.05 -7.02 3.22
C GLU A 364 9.77 -8.18 4.18
N GLY A 365 8.52 -8.65 4.18
CA GLY A 365 8.09 -9.83 4.91
C GLY A 365 7.90 -11.01 3.96
N VAL A 366 8.45 -12.18 4.32
CA VAL A 366 8.39 -13.39 3.49
C VAL A 366 7.90 -14.59 4.30
N ASP A 367 6.79 -15.18 3.86
CA ASP A 367 6.25 -16.43 4.43
C ASP A 367 5.30 -17.14 3.45
N ILE A 368 5.02 -18.42 3.69
CA ILE A 368 4.02 -19.18 2.94
C ILE A 368 2.58 -18.72 3.25
N ASP A 369 2.36 -18.18 4.46
CA ASP A 369 1.11 -17.58 4.87
C ASP A 369 1.19 -16.05 4.82
N ARG A 370 0.18 -15.42 4.22
CA ARG A 370 0.16 -13.97 4.02
C ARG A 370 0.21 -13.19 5.34
N ASN A 371 -0.52 -13.64 6.38
CA ASN A 371 -0.57 -12.93 7.66
C ASN A 371 0.76 -13.07 8.40
N LYS A 372 1.39 -14.25 8.34
CA LYS A 372 2.74 -14.45 8.87
C LYS A 372 3.80 -13.62 8.13
N ALA A 373 3.65 -13.42 6.83
CA ALA A 373 4.53 -12.52 6.07
C ALA A 373 4.40 -11.07 6.57
N ILE A 374 3.18 -10.60 6.87
CA ILE A 374 2.95 -9.28 7.49
C ILE A 374 3.61 -9.23 8.87
N GLU A 375 3.36 -10.22 9.73
CA GLU A 375 3.91 -10.29 11.08
C GLU A 375 5.44 -10.24 11.09
N LYS A 376 6.08 -11.02 10.19
CA LYS A 376 7.53 -11.00 9.99
C LYS A 376 8.04 -9.63 9.55
N GLY A 377 7.37 -8.98 8.59
CA GLY A 377 7.77 -7.64 8.15
C GLY A 377 7.63 -6.59 9.24
N LEU A 378 6.54 -6.63 10.03
CA LEU A 378 6.35 -5.74 11.18
C LEU A 378 7.38 -6.00 12.29
N THR A 379 7.74 -7.26 12.54
CA THR A 379 8.82 -7.62 13.48
C THR A 379 10.15 -7.02 13.05
N LEU A 380 10.47 -7.09 11.74
CA LEU A 380 11.65 -6.43 11.18
C LEU A 380 11.60 -4.91 11.34
N ALA A 381 10.40 -4.30 11.21
CA ALA A 381 10.21 -2.88 11.44
C ALA A 381 10.44 -2.49 12.91
N VAL A 382 9.97 -3.28 13.88
CA VAL A 382 10.25 -3.09 15.32
C VAL A 382 11.75 -3.16 15.60
N LYS A 383 12.44 -4.20 15.10
CA LYS A 383 13.89 -4.34 15.26
C LYS A 383 14.65 -3.13 14.72
N LYS A 384 14.26 -2.67 13.52
CA LYS A 384 14.83 -1.50 12.88
C LYS A 384 14.53 -0.21 13.64
N ALA A 385 13.31 -0.05 14.16
CA ALA A 385 12.89 1.09 14.96
C ALA A 385 13.69 1.20 16.26
N VAL A 386 13.82 0.10 17.01
CA VAL A 386 14.68 0.02 18.20
C VAL A 386 16.12 0.35 17.82
N GLY A 387 16.59 -0.19 16.70
CA GLY A 387 17.87 0.14 16.11
C GLY A 387 18.05 1.64 15.93
N ILE A 388 17.21 2.31 15.16
CA ILE A 388 17.34 3.75 14.87
C ILE A 388 17.23 4.62 16.12
N LEU A 389 16.36 4.26 17.06
CA LEU A 389 16.05 5.09 18.23
C LEU A 389 17.06 4.95 19.37
N PHE A 390 17.68 3.78 19.51
CA PHE A 390 18.51 3.44 20.67
C PHE A 390 19.90 2.94 20.29
N SER A 391 20.10 2.37 19.10
CA SER A 391 21.38 1.82 18.63
C SER A 391 21.99 2.64 17.48
N GLU A 392 23.31 2.66 17.40
CA GLU A 392 24.01 3.19 16.22
C GLU A 392 24.27 2.08 15.19
N ASP A 393 24.13 0.81 15.61
CA ASP A 393 24.30 -0.36 14.76
C ASP A 393 23.00 -1.16 14.69
N VAL A 394 22.29 -0.95 13.59
CA VAL A 394 21.01 -1.60 13.28
C VAL A 394 21.20 -3.06 12.88
N ASN A 395 22.31 -3.39 12.23
CA ASN A 395 22.50 -4.70 11.61
C ASN A 395 22.61 -5.81 12.65
N LEU A 396 23.20 -5.49 13.81
CA LEU A 396 23.32 -6.43 14.91
C LEU A 396 21.95 -6.89 15.45
N LEU A 397 21.00 -5.94 15.58
CA LEU A 397 19.66 -6.17 16.12
C LEU A 397 18.78 -7.03 15.20
N LEU A 398 19.01 -6.98 13.88
CA LEU A 398 18.24 -7.78 12.93
C LEU A 398 18.39 -9.28 13.19
N SER A 399 19.56 -9.70 13.68
CA SER A 399 19.90 -11.10 13.97
C SER A 399 19.39 -11.65 15.30
N LEU A 400 18.91 -10.78 16.20
CA LEU A 400 18.44 -11.18 17.52
C LEU A 400 16.97 -11.66 17.48
N PRO A 401 16.55 -12.58 18.37
CA PRO A 401 15.13 -12.83 18.61
C PRO A 401 14.46 -11.57 19.16
N VAL A 402 13.13 -11.55 19.21
CA VAL A 402 12.37 -10.49 19.88
C VAL A 402 11.30 -11.15 20.74
N ASP A 403 11.08 -10.62 21.93
CA ASP A 403 9.99 -11.03 22.83
C ASP A 403 8.64 -10.79 22.16
N SER A 404 7.75 -11.80 22.17
CA SER A 404 6.47 -11.73 21.45
C SER A 404 5.54 -10.67 22.04
N GLU A 405 5.50 -10.51 23.37
CA GLU A 405 4.69 -9.48 24.01
C GLU A 405 5.16 -8.08 23.64
N LEU A 406 6.48 -7.90 23.44
CA LEU A 406 7.04 -6.65 22.95
C LEU A 406 6.59 -6.36 21.52
N ILE A 407 6.61 -7.37 20.64
CA ILE A 407 6.12 -7.23 19.26
C ILE A 407 4.64 -6.84 19.29
N ASP A 408 3.81 -7.60 20.00
CA ASP A 408 2.35 -7.42 20.04
C ASP A 408 1.99 -6.01 20.53
N ALA A 409 2.64 -5.54 21.59
CA ALA A 409 2.44 -4.19 22.11
C ALA A 409 2.88 -3.13 21.08
N LEU A 410 4.10 -3.25 20.55
CA LEU A 410 4.65 -2.23 19.65
C LEU A 410 3.97 -2.19 18.29
N MET A 411 3.42 -3.31 17.80
CA MET A 411 2.60 -3.33 16.58
C MET A 411 1.40 -2.37 16.70
N GLY A 412 0.83 -2.18 17.89
CA GLY A 412 -0.30 -1.27 18.11
C GLY A 412 -0.01 0.21 17.83
N VAL A 413 1.26 0.63 17.82
CA VAL A 413 1.67 2.02 17.50
C VAL A 413 2.26 2.15 16.09
N LEU A 414 2.38 1.05 15.35
CA LEU A 414 2.85 1.05 13.97
C LEU A 414 1.66 1.24 13.01
N GLN A 415 1.79 2.22 12.12
CA GLN A 415 0.89 2.36 10.97
C GLN A 415 1.59 1.79 9.75
N TYR A 416 1.02 0.76 9.12
CA TYR A 416 1.62 0.13 7.95
C TYR A 416 0.70 0.11 6.74
N GLU A 417 1.31 0.10 5.56
CA GLU A 417 0.65 -0.10 4.27
C GLU A 417 1.44 -1.12 3.45
N ILE A 418 0.73 -2.06 2.80
CA ILE A 418 1.34 -3.00 1.86
C ILE A 418 1.52 -2.28 0.53
N VAL A 419 2.78 -2.08 0.15
CA VAL A 419 3.17 -1.35 -1.06
C VAL A 419 3.22 -2.27 -2.26
N ASN A 420 3.72 -3.49 -2.08
CA ASN A 420 3.81 -4.50 -3.12
C ASN A 420 3.56 -5.88 -2.52
N GLU A 421 2.89 -6.74 -3.27
CA GLU A 421 2.59 -8.11 -2.89
C GLU A 421 2.85 -9.00 -4.11
N ALA A 422 3.74 -9.99 -3.94
CA ALA A 422 4.06 -10.95 -4.99
C ALA A 422 4.09 -12.36 -4.41
N LEU A 423 3.46 -13.31 -5.10
CA LEU A 423 3.59 -14.73 -4.80
C LEU A 423 4.75 -15.29 -5.63
N LYS A 424 5.87 -15.65 -4.98
CA LYS A 424 7.05 -16.23 -5.63
C LYS A 424 7.34 -17.57 -4.97
N ASN A 425 7.45 -18.63 -5.78
CA ASN A 425 7.80 -19.98 -5.32
C ASN A 425 6.93 -20.48 -4.15
N GLY A 426 5.63 -20.16 -4.16
CA GLY A 426 4.69 -20.56 -3.10
C GLY A 426 4.80 -19.78 -1.79
N SER A 427 5.60 -18.71 -1.75
CA SER A 427 5.69 -17.78 -0.62
C SER A 427 5.21 -16.38 -1.01
N TYR A 428 4.52 -15.71 -0.09
CA TYR A 428 4.17 -14.30 -0.19
C TYR A 428 5.40 -13.45 0.14
N HIS A 429 5.73 -12.53 -0.77
CA HIS A 429 6.71 -11.47 -0.60
C HIS A 429 5.96 -10.14 -0.49
N LEU A 430 5.87 -9.61 0.73
CA LEU A 430 5.15 -8.38 1.04
C LEU A 430 6.14 -7.27 1.34
N VAL A 431 6.17 -6.25 0.48
CA VAL A 431 6.92 -5.02 0.74
C VAL A 431 5.97 -4.04 1.42
N MET A 432 6.33 -3.58 2.61
CA MET A 432 5.50 -2.70 3.44
C MET A 432 6.24 -1.41 3.79
N ASN A 433 5.48 -0.33 3.85
CA ASN A 433 5.92 0.93 4.44
C ASN A 433 5.28 1.05 5.83
N VAL A 434 6.10 1.16 6.85
CA VAL A 434 5.70 1.23 8.26
C VAL A 434 6.07 2.60 8.81
N SER A 435 5.21 3.22 9.60
CA SER A 435 5.47 4.53 10.19
C SER A 435 4.99 4.62 11.64
N PHE A 436 5.70 5.39 12.45
CA PHE A 436 5.37 5.58 13.86
C PHE A 436 5.93 6.90 14.40
N LYS A 437 5.35 7.40 15.49
CA LYS A 437 5.86 8.57 16.20
C LYS A 437 6.92 8.14 17.21
N LYS A 438 8.06 8.83 17.21
CA LYS A 438 9.24 8.49 18.04
C LYS A 438 8.90 8.39 19.53
N GLU A 439 8.24 9.40 20.08
CA GLU A 439 7.96 9.48 21.52
C GLU A 439 6.91 8.46 21.98
N GLU A 440 5.88 8.21 21.16
CA GLU A 440 4.87 7.18 21.45
C GLU A 440 5.52 5.79 21.48
N PHE A 441 6.38 5.49 20.51
CA PHE A 441 7.12 4.23 20.46
C PHE A 441 8.06 4.06 21.66
N LYS A 442 8.84 5.09 22.01
CA LYS A 442 9.74 5.06 23.18
C LYS A 442 8.97 4.85 24.49
N LYS A 443 7.84 5.54 24.65
CA LYS A 443 7.00 5.44 25.84
C LYS A 443 6.44 4.03 25.98
N LEU A 444 5.88 3.46 24.91
CA LEU A 444 5.31 2.12 24.96
C LEU A 444 6.37 1.04 25.20
N LEU A 445 7.54 1.14 24.57
CA LEU A 445 8.68 0.25 24.84
C LEU A 445 9.05 0.27 26.33
N LYS A 446 9.10 1.47 26.93
CA LYS A 446 9.38 1.63 28.36
C LYS A 446 8.30 0.98 29.22
N GLU A 447 7.03 1.25 28.94
CA GLU A 447 5.88 0.69 29.67
C GLU A 447 5.88 -0.86 29.63
N VAL A 448 6.17 -1.46 28.47
CA VAL A 448 6.26 -2.93 28.32
C VAL A 448 7.35 -3.50 29.23
N ILE A 449 8.54 -2.89 29.24
CA ILE A 449 9.66 -3.34 30.07
C ILE A 449 9.33 -3.17 31.56
N GLU A 450 8.76 -2.03 31.96
CA GLU A 450 8.39 -1.75 33.37
C GLU A 450 7.32 -2.72 33.89
N ASN A 451 6.40 -3.18 33.03
CA ASN A 451 5.32 -4.10 33.38
C ASN A 451 5.74 -5.58 33.48
N LYS A 452 6.95 -5.96 33.05
CA LYS A 452 7.42 -7.37 33.15
C LYS A 452 7.52 -7.84 34.61
N PRO A 453 7.42 -9.14 34.89
CA PRO A 453 7.55 -9.68 36.24
C PRO A 453 8.86 -9.31 36.93
N THR A 454 8.85 -9.38 38.27
CA THR A 454 10.04 -9.12 39.10
C THR A 454 11.22 -9.97 38.66
N GLY A 455 12.38 -9.33 38.54
CA GLY A 455 13.62 -10.01 38.17
C GLY A 455 13.64 -10.55 36.74
N TYR A 456 12.81 -10.05 35.81
CA TYR A 456 12.90 -10.41 34.39
C TYR A 456 14.22 -9.88 33.79
N ALA A 457 15.21 -10.76 33.62
CA ALA A 457 16.58 -10.38 33.32
C ALA A 457 17.25 -11.22 32.23
N VAL A 458 18.18 -10.61 31.50
CA VAL A 458 19.12 -11.33 30.61
C VAL A 458 20.39 -11.65 31.39
N LEU A 459 20.79 -12.92 31.43
CA LEU A 459 22.05 -13.35 32.02
C LEU A 459 23.12 -13.47 30.94
N VAL A 460 24.18 -12.67 31.01
CA VAL A 460 25.32 -12.73 30.08
C VAL A 460 26.56 -13.13 30.86
N VAL A 461 27.09 -14.33 30.59
CA VAL A 461 28.31 -14.82 31.23
C VAL A 461 29.47 -14.82 30.24
N ASN A 462 30.45 -13.97 30.50
CA ASN A 462 31.64 -13.77 29.68
C ASN A 462 32.83 -14.50 30.29
N ASN A 463 33.66 -15.10 29.43
CA ASN A 463 34.88 -15.83 29.78
C ASN A 463 34.66 -17.07 30.68
N ASP A 464 33.51 -17.73 30.59
CA ASP A 464 33.30 -19.03 31.25
C ASP A 464 33.96 -20.17 30.48
N GLU A 465 35.30 -20.23 30.54
CA GLU A 465 36.14 -21.17 29.80
C GLU A 465 35.78 -22.65 30.05
N TYR A 466 35.26 -22.96 31.23
CA TYR A 466 34.89 -24.33 31.61
C TYR A 466 33.40 -24.64 31.48
N GLY A 467 32.55 -23.64 31.24
CA GLY A 467 31.11 -23.79 31.10
C GLY A 467 30.37 -24.18 32.39
N TYR A 468 30.95 -23.92 33.57
CA TYR A 468 30.34 -24.24 34.86
C TYR A 468 29.65 -23.05 35.53
N ILE A 469 30.00 -21.81 35.19
CA ILE A 469 29.46 -20.62 35.86
C ILE A 469 28.05 -20.33 35.34
N GLU A 470 27.85 -20.33 34.03
CA GLU A 470 26.54 -20.03 33.42
C GLU A 470 25.42 -20.94 33.95
N PRO A 471 25.54 -22.29 33.95
CA PRO A 471 24.48 -23.16 34.44
C PRO A 471 24.19 -22.99 35.93
N TYR A 472 25.21 -22.77 36.75
CA TYR A 472 25.03 -22.58 38.20
C TYR A 472 24.37 -21.24 38.53
N PHE A 473 24.71 -20.16 37.82
CA PHE A 473 24.01 -18.88 37.96
C PHE A 473 22.55 -19.01 37.52
N GLU A 474 22.30 -19.64 36.36
CA GLU A 474 20.97 -19.87 35.82
C GLU A 474 20.08 -20.61 36.83
N GLU A 475 20.55 -21.77 37.33
CA GLU A 475 19.83 -22.58 38.31
C GLU A 475 19.55 -21.83 39.61
N LYS A 476 20.57 -21.19 40.21
CA LYS A 476 20.42 -20.50 41.50
C LYS A 476 19.51 -19.28 41.39
N LEU A 477 19.60 -18.51 40.30
CA LEU A 477 18.72 -17.35 40.08
C LEU A 477 17.27 -17.77 39.90
N ILE A 478 17.00 -18.81 39.09
CA ILE A 478 15.66 -19.35 38.87
C ILE A 478 15.08 -19.88 40.19
N ASN A 479 15.85 -20.66 40.95
CA ASN A 479 15.42 -21.20 42.26
C ASN A 479 15.08 -20.10 43.27
N LEU A 480 15.67 -18.91 43.15
CA LEU A 480 15.40 -17.74 43.99
C LEU A 480 14.31 -16.81 43.42
N GLY A 481 13.63 -17.24 42.35
CA GLY A 481 12.47 -16.57 41.76
C GLY A 481 12.81 -15.41 40.81
N ILE A 482 13.99 -15.44 40.19
CA ILE A 482 14.36 -14.53 39.10
C ILE A 482 13.93 -15.15 37.77
N ASN A 483 13.19 -14.40 36.96
CA ASN A 483 12.75 -14.85 35.65
C ASN A 483 13.83 -14.54 34.61
N LEU A 484 14.43 -15.54 33.98
CA LEU A 484 15.45 -15.33 32.98
C LEU A 484 14.90 -15.41 31.55
N VAL A 485 15.39 -14.53 30.69
CA VAL A 485 15.15 -14.61 29.24
C VAL A 485 15.79 -15.89 28.69
N SER A 486 15.23 -16.41 27.60
CA SER A 486 15.74 -17.63 26.94
C SER A 486 17.26 -17.64 26.77
N LYS A 487 17.85 -18.81 27.04
CA LYS A 487 19.30 -19.05 26.92
C LYS A 487 19.83 -18.76 25.51
N GLU A 488 19.02 -19.01 24.49
CA GLU A 488 19.37 -18.71 23.10
C GLU A 488 19.62 -17.22 22.87
N TYR A 489 18.75 -16.37 23.41
CA TYR A 489 18.91 -14.91 23.35
C TYR A 489 20.17 -14.49 24.11
N SER A 490 20.31 -14.93 25.36
CA SER A 490 21.43 -14.60 26.25
C SER A 490 22.80 -14.93 25.62
N LYS A 491 22.92 -16.08 24.94
CA LYS A 491 24.15 -16.48 24.24
C LYS A 491 24.56 -15.54 23.10
N LYS A 492 23.61 -14.88 22.43
CA LYS A 492 23.91 -13.90 21.36
C LYS A 492 24.57 -12.63 21.90
N LEU A 493 24.46 -12.37 23.20
CA LEU A 493 25.03 -11.19 23.87
C LEU A 493 26.40 -11.48 24.53
N VAL A 494 26.87 -12.73 24.50
CA VAL A 494 28.20 -13.10 24.99
C VAL A 494 29.28 -12.49 24.09
N GLY A 495 30.35 -11.97 24.68
CA GLY A 495 31.44 -11.25 24.02
C GLY A 495 31.31 -9.73 24.06
N TYR A 496 30.12 -9.20 24.38
CA TYR A 496 29.91 -7.78 24.58
C TYR A 496 30.16 -7.40 26.04
N ASN A 497 31.07 -6.46 26.27
CA ASN A 497 31.45 -6.01 27.61
C ASN A 497 31.01 -4.56 27.92
N ASN A 498 30.56 -3.81 26.91
CA ASN A 498 30.15 -2.42 27.09
C ASN A 498 28.69 -2.37 27.59
N PRO A 499 28.40 -1.80 28.77
CA PRO A 499 27.05 -1.72 29.32
C PRO A 499 26.03 -1.04 28.41
N SER A 500 26.45 0.03 27.72
CA SER A 500 25.59 0.78 26.80
C SER A 500 25.20 -0.08 25.59
N VAL A 501 26.15 -0.85 25.04
CA VAL A 501 25.85 -1.78 23.94
C VAL A 501 24.95 -2.91 24.42
N LEU A 502 25.30 -3.56 25.53
CA LEU A 502 24.51 -4.66 26.11
C LEU A 502 23.06 -4.28 26.37
N SER A 503 22.82 -3.10 26.97
CA SER A 503 21.46 -2.62 27.24
C SER A 503 20.63 -2.44 25.97
N LYS A 504 21.20 -1.82 24.93
CA LYS A 504 20.55 -1.64 23.62
C LYS A 504 20.21 -2.97 22.95
N LEU A 505 21.09 -3.96 23.06
CA LEU A 505 20.84 -5.30 22.54
C LEU A 505 19.80 -6.04 23.35
N ALA A 506 19.74 -5.83 24.67
CA ALA A 506 18.77 -6.47 25.54
C ALA A 506 17.35 -5.88 25.38
N LEU A 507 17.16 -4.69 24.80
CA LEU A 507 15.84 -4.08 24.60
C LEU A 507 14.85 -5.01 23.88
N LEU A 508 15.29 -5.78 22.88
CA LEU A 508 14.40 -6.70 22.14
C LEU A 508 13.92 -7.90 22.96
N SER A 509 14.57 -8.19 24.10
CA SER A 509 14.11 -9.23 25.04
C SER A 509 13.04 -8.76 26.02
N ALA A 510 12.74 -7.45 26.03
CA ALA A 510 11.90 -6.81 27.04
C ALA A 510 12.36 -7.01 28.51
N ALA A 511 13.58 -7.50 28.75
CA ALA A 511 14.12 -7.64 30.09
C ALA A 511 14.27 -6.29 30.78
N LYS A 512 13.97 -6.24 32.07
CA LYS A 512 14.21 -5.07 32.93
C LYS A 512 15.70 -4.83 33.14
N TYR A 513 16.45 -5.92 33.27
CA TYR A 513 17.86 -5.88 33.64
C TYR A 513 18.73 -6.77 32.77
N VAL A 514 20.00 -6.40 32.66
CA VAL A 514 21.09 -7.28 32.17
C VAL A 514 22.01 -7.59 33.35
N ILE A 515 22.18 -8.87 33.65
CA ILE A 515 23.15 -9.40 34.60
C ILE A 515 24.40 -9.80 33.81
N ASN A 516 25.39 -8.92 33.75
CA ASN A 516 26.64 -9.17 33.05
C ASN A 516 27.68 -9.72 34.02
N VAL A 517 28.09 -10.97 33.85
CA VAL A 517 29.06 -11.68 34.68
C VAL A 517 30.35 -11.85 33.89
N LYS A 518 31.46 -11.29 34.38
CA LYS A 518 32.79 -11.53 33.83
C LYS A 518 33.55 -12.49 34.74
N VAL A 519 33.95 -13.63 34.18
CA VAL A 519 34.67 -14.68 34.88
C VAL A 519 36.18 -14.52 34.67
N SER A 520 36.96 -14.79 35.71
CA SER A 520 38.42 -14.89 35.64
C SER A 520 38.91 -16.04 36.51
N TYR A 521 39.71 -16.91 35.92
CA TYR A 521 40.26 -18.10 36.56
C TYR A 521 41.73 -17.89 36.93
N GLY A 522 42.11 -18.31 38.13
CA GLY A 522 43.50 -18.43 38.56
C GLY A 522 43.76 -19.85 39.03
N GLU A 523 44.75 -20.53 38.46
CA GLU A 523 44.91 -21.97 38.68
C GLU A 523 46.34 -22.33 39.02
N LYS A 524 46.49 -23.24 39.99
CA LYS A 524 47.78 -23.77 40.38
C LYS A 524 47.64 -25.22 40.83
N TYR A 525 48.47 -26.10 40.27
CA TYR A 525 48.60 -27.45 40.78
C TYR A 525 49.57 -27.46 41.96
N LEU A 526 49.14 -28.04 43.08
CA LEU A 526 49.89 -28.13 44.32
C LEU A 526 50.52 -29.53 44.39
N GLN A 527 51.76 -29.64 43.92
CA GLN A 527 52.48 -30.91 43.81
C GLN A 527 52.57 -31.66 45.14
N ASP A 528 52.80 -30.95 46.25
CA ASP A 528 52.97 -31.53 47.59
C ASP A 528 51.71 -32.23 48.13
N TYR A 529 50.53 -31.96 47.54
CA TYR A 529 49.24 -32.46 48.02
C TYR A 529 48.46 -33.23 46.96
N ASP A 530 48.96 -33.31 45.72
CA ASP A 530 48.27 -33.88 44.56
C ASP A 530 46.86 -33.27 44.35
N LEU A 531 46.77 -31.93 44.45
CA LEU A 531 45.51 -31.20 44.31
C LEU A 531 45.64 -30.00 43.36
N TRP A 532 44.56 -29.72 42.65
CA TRP A 532 44.37 -28.45 41.92
C TRP A 532 43.77 -27.40 42.84
N SER A 533 44.40 -26.24 42.93
CA SER A 533 43.85 -25.03 43.53
C SER A 533 43.30 -24.12 42.44
N VAL A 534 42.00 -23.81 42.52
CA VAL A 534 41.32 -22.92 41.57
C VAL A 534 40.75 -21.72 42.32
N ARG A 535 41.17 -20.53 41.90
CA ARG A 535 40.62 -19.23 42.30
C ARG A 535 39.65 -18.76 41.23
N ILE A 536 38.43 -18.43 41.64
CA ILE A 536 37.43 -17.81 40.79
C ILE A 536 37.27 -16.37 41.23
N LEU A 537 37.40 -15.43 40.30
CA LEU A 537 37.02 -14.03 40.45
C LEU A 537 35.86 -13.73 39.50
N LEU A 538 34.72 -13.33 40.05
CA LEU A 538 33.55 -12.92 39.27
C LEU A 538 33.32 -11.43 39.47
N SER A 539 33.22 -10.70 38.37
CA SER A 539 32.78 -9.30 38.36
C SER A 539 31.38 -9.25 37.74
N VAL A 540 30.38 -8.95 38.55
CA VAL A 540 28.97 -8.90 38.15
C VAL A 540 28.50 -7.45 38.08
N GLN A 541 27.92 -7.06 36.95
CA GLN A 541 27.28 -5.77 36.76
C GLN A 541 25.78 -5.97 36.54
N LEU A 542 24.99 -5.21 37.28
CA LEU A 542 23.55 -5.09 37.06
C LEU A 542 23.30 -3.82 36.25
N ILE A 543 22.77 -3.97 35.04
CA ILE A 543 22.56 -2.89 34.10
C ILE A 543 21.06 -2.73 33.87
N ASP A 544 20.56 -1.51 33.93
CA ASP A 544 19.20 -1.17 33.51
C ASP A 544 19.09 -1.25 31.98
N THR A 545 18.18 -2.08 31.46
CA THR A 545 18.08 -2.35 30.02
C THR A 545 17.65 -1.12 29.23
N PHE A 546 16.80 -0.26 29.78
CA PHE A 546 16.26 0.89 29.03
C PHE A 546 17.24 2.07 28.99
N THR A 547 17.91 2.36 30.11
CA THR A 547 18.81 3.51 30.26
C THR A 547 20.28 3.17 30.02
N GLY A 548 20.66 1.89 30.09
CA GLY A 548 22.04 1.42 29.98
C GLY A 548 22.94 1.78 31.15
N LYS A 549 22.37 2.29 32.24
CA LYS A 549 23.13 2.64 33.46
C LYS A 549 23.45 1.38 34.26
N ILE A 550 24.69 1.29 34.74
CA ILE A 550 25.05 0.30 35.76
C ILE A 550 24.38 0.73 37.07
N LEU A 551 23.43 -0.07 37.54
CA LEU A 551 22.74 0.14 38.81
C LEU A 551 23.63 -0.26 39.99
N LYS A 552 24.31 -1.42 39.86
CA LYS A 552 25.20 -1.99 40.87
C LYS A 552 26.31 -2.80 40.23
N SER A 553 27.44 -2.90 40.94
CA SER A 553 28.54 -3.80 40.62
C SER A 553 28.90 -4.60 41.86
N LEU A 554 29.14 -5.89 41.68
CA LEU A 554 29.43 -6.86 42.72
C LEU A 554 30.65 -7.67 42.31
N THR A 555 31.49 -8.03 43.28
CA THR A 555 32.65 -8.88 43.04
C THR A 555 32.60 -10.08 43.98
N PHE A 556 32.78 -11.27 43.44
CA PHE A 556 32.96 -12.49 44.21
C PHE A 556 34.36 -13.03 43.97
N GLU A 557 35.02 -13.45 45.04
CA GLU A 557 36.32 -14.08 44.94
C GLU A 557 36.45 -15.22 45.96
N GLU A 558 36.81 -16.41 45.48
CA GLU A 558 37.10 -17.55 46.37
C GLU A 558 38.08 -18.51 45.72
N THR A 559 38.88 -19.18 46.55
CA THR A 559 39.83 -20.22 46.14
C THR A 559 39.52 -21.51 46.88
N ARG A 560 39.41 -22.63 46.16
CA ARG A 560 39.28 -23.98 46.74
C ARG A 560 40.22 -24.95 46.05
N ALA A 561 40.50 -26.06 46.74
CA ALA A 561 41.32 -27.15 46.23
C ALA A 561 40.51 -28.45 46.05
N GLY A 562 40.84 -29.21 45.00
CA GLY A 562 40.20 -30.48 44.66
C GLY A 562 41.13 -31.38 43.85
N ALA A 563 40.81 -32.68 43.80
CA ALA A 563 41.60 -33.66 43.04
C ALA A 563 41.67 -33.32 41.54
N THR A 564 40.64 -32.63 41.03
CA THR A 564 40.60 -32.09 39.68
C THR A 564 40.22 -30.61 39.72
N LYS A 565 40.50 -29.86 38.64
CA LYS A 565 40.03 -28.47 38.49
C LYS A 565 38.51 -28.39 38.66
N GLN A 566 37.77 -29.30 38.03
CA GLN A 566 36.30 -29.35 38.13
C GLN A 566 35.82 -29.58 39.57
N SER A 567 36.51 -30.46 40.32
CA SER A 567 36.20 -30.70 41.74
C SER A 567 36.47 -29.45 42.59
N ALA A 568 37.57 -28.74 42.32
CA ALA A 568 37.87 -27.47 42.99
C ALA A 568 36.83 -26.39 42.67
N LEU A 569 36.45 -26.23 41.38
CA LEU A 569 35.38 -25.31 40.94
C LEU A 569 34.04 -25.63 41.60
N SER A 570 33.62 -26.90 41.62
CA SER A 570 32.34 -27.31 42.22
C SER A 570 32.30 -27.00 43.72
N LYS A 571 33.43 -27.12 44.43
CA LYS A 571 33.52 -26.71 45.85
C LYS A 571 33.39 -25.20 46.04
N VAL A 572 33.84 -24.38 45.08
CA VAL A 572 33.62 -22.92 45.10
C VAL A 572 32.14 -22.61 44.90
N LEU A 573 31.51 -23.19 43.87
CA LEU A 573 30.12 -22.88 43.49
C LEU A 573 29.08 -23.42 44.48
N ASN A 574 29.46 -24.37 45.33
CA ASN A 574 28.62 -24.89 46.42
C ASN A 574 28.98 -24.31 47.79
N SER A 575 29.87 -23.32 47.88
CA SER A 575 30.26 -22.72 49.15
C SER A 575 29.15 -21.83 49.71
N ASP A 576 29.07 -21.72 51.04
CA ASP A 576 28.16 -20.78 51.71
C ASP A 576 28.42 -19.33 51.27
N LYS A 577 29.70 -18.99 51.02
CA LYS A 577 30.10 -17.67 50.54
C LYS A 577 29.49 -17.37 49.16
N PHE A 578 29.47 -18.36 48.26
CA PHE A 578 28.85 -18.21 46.94
C PHE A 578 27.33 -18.13 47.03
N ASN A 579 26.70 -18.94 47.89
CA ASN A 579 25.25 -18.85 48.12
C ASN A 579 24.84 -17.47 48.64
N ILE A 580 25.53 -16.94 49.65
CA ILE A 580 25.31 -15.58 50.18
C ILE A 580 25.52 -14.52 49.10
N PHE A 581 26.53 -14.69 48.24
CA PHE A 581 26.78 -13.77 47.13
C PHE A 581 25.59 -13.72 46.15
N ILE A 582 25.04 -14.88 45.77
CA ILE A 582 23.88 -14.95 44.88
C ILE A 582 22.62 -14.40 45.56
N GLU A 583 22.38 -14.71 46.84
CA GLU A 583 21.26 -14.13 47.61
C GLU A 583 21.33 -12.60 47.66
N ASN A 584 22.52 -12.03 47.86
CA ASN A 584 22.73 -10.58 47.81
C ASN A 584 22.42 -10.01 46.42
N LEU A 585 22.87 -10.66 45.34
CA LEU A 585 22.56 -10.26 43.97
C LEU A 585 21.03 -10.26 43.72
N VAL A 586 20.33 -11.30 44.15
CA VAL A 586 18.86 -11.41 44.04
C VAL A 586 18.17 -10.35 44.89
N GLY A 587 18.64 -10.11 46.11
CA GLY A 587 18.15 -9.03 46.97
C GLY A 587 18.30 -7.66 46.30
N MET A 588 19.40 -7.41 45.57
CA MET A 588 19.60 -6.18 44.81
C MET A 588 18.66 -6.05 43.61
N LEU A 589 18.43 -7.14 42.87
CA LEU A 589 17.46 -7.18 41.78
C LEU A 589 16.05 -6.85 42.28
N LYS A 590 15.65 -7.43 43.42
CA LYS A 590 14.33 -7.19 44.02
C LYS A 590 14.21 -5.83 44.72
N SER A 591 15.29 -5.26 45.25
CA SER A 591 15.28 -3.96 45.95
C SER A 591 15.43 -2.75 45.04
N ASN A 592 16.07 -2.90 43.87
CA ASN A 592 16.01 -1.88 42.81
C ASN A 592 14.61 -1.77 42.17
N GLU A 593 13.70 -2.68 42.50
CA GLU A 593 12.25 -2.58 42.24
C GLU A 593 11.48 -1.97 43.42
N GLY A 594 12.16 -1.32 44.37
CA GLY A 594 11.52 -0.69 45.53
C GLY A 594 10.31 0.12 45.09
N LYS A 595 9.11 -0.43 45.34
CA LYS A 595 7.82 0.22 45.14
C LYS A 595 7.96 1.62 45.70
N ILE A 596 7.84 2.63 44.85
CA ILE A 596 7.75 4.01 45.32
C ILE A 596 6.44 4.06 46.11
N ASN A 597 6.52 3.90 47.43
CA ASN A 597 5.39 4.13 48.30
C ASN A 597 5.12 5.63 48.27
N GLU A 598 4.28 6.06 47.34
CA GLU A 598 3.85 7.44 47.23
C GLU A 598 3.03 7.79 48.48
N LYS A 599 3.32 8.97 49.05
CA LYS A 599 2.51 9.55 50.11
C LYS A 599 1.37 10.32 49.46
N ILE A 600 0.18 9.74 49.51
CA ILE A 600 -1.03 10.38 48.97
C ILE A 600 -1.82 10.97 50.13
N SER A 601 -2.18 12.24 50.00
CA SER A 601 -3.05 12.95 50.94
C SER A 601 -4.50 12.75 50.53
N LEU A 602 -5.36 12.31 51.44
CA LEU A 602 -6.78 12.11 51.22
C LEU A 602 -7.56 13.06 52.14
N VAL A 603 -8.38 13.93 51.55
CA VAL A 603 -9.23 14.88 52.28
C VAL A 603 -10.68 14.48 52.08
N PHE A 604 -11.39 14.15 53.15
CA PHE A 604 -12.80 13.80 53.10
C PHE A 604 -13.62 14.91 53.73
N LYS A 605 -14.44 15.59 52.93
CA LYS A 605 -15.49 16.50 53.41
C LYS A 605 -16.70 15.67 53.79
N VAL A 606 -17.03 15.63 55.08
CA VAL A 606 -18.06 14.75 55.63
C VAL A 606 -19.25 15.56 56.14
N SER A 607 -20.47 15.01 55.99
CA SER A 607 -21.68 15.57 56.59
C SER A 607 -21.75 15.36 58.12
N ARG A 608 -21.02 14.36 58.65
CA ARG A 608 -20.96 14.00 60.07
C ARG A 608 -19.56 13.62 60.49
N SER A 609 -19.08 14.17 61.60
CA SER A 609 -17.73 13.90 62.13
C SER A 609 -17.46 12.43 62.49
N THR A 610 -18.50 11.62 62.69
CA THR A 610 -18.39 10.18 62.92
C THR A 610 -17.92 9.41 61.69
N PHE A 611 -18.19 9.91 60.47
CA PHE A 611 -17.77 9.26 59.23
C PHE A 611 -16.25 9.26 59.06
N VAL A 612 -15.54 10.25 59.60
CA VAL A 612 -14.08 10.27 59.59
C VAL A 612 -13.49 9.06 60.31
N LEU A 613 -14.13 8.59 61.38
CA LEU A 613 -13.66 7.41 62.12
C LEU A 613 -13.94 6.13 61.35
N VAL A 614 -15.13 6.00 60.75
CA VAL A 614 -15.49 4.87 59.89
C VAL A 614 -14.56 4.76 58.68
N LEU A 615 -14.25 5.90 58.04
CA LEU A 615 -13.30 5.98 56.92
C LEU A 615 -11.88 5.58 57.35
N LYS A 616 -11.45 5.97 58.55
CA LYS A 616 -10.13 5.58 59.08
C LYS A 616 -9.99 4.06 59.15
N ASP A 617 -11.00 3.37 59.67
CA ASP A 617 -10.97 1.92 59.84
C ASP A 617 -11.01 1.21 58.48
N TYR A 618 -11.89 1.67 57.57
CA TYR A 618 -11.95 1.16 56.20
C TYR A 618 -10.64 1.37 55.42
N LEU A 619 -10.03 2.55 55.51
CA LEU A 619 -8.75 2.83 54.85
C LEU A 619 -7.64 1.91 55.38
N LYS A 620 -7.64 1.60 56.69
CA LYS A 620 -6.67 0.67 57.30
C LYS A 620 -6.85 -0.77 56.86
N GLU A 621 -8.05 -1.18 56.45
CA GLU A 621 -8.28 -2.51 55.85
C GLU A 621 -7.72 -2.60 54.42
N ILE A 622 -7.59 -1.47 53.73
CA ILE A 622 -7.24 -1.41 52.30
C ILE A 622 -5.77 -1.06 52.06
N PHE A 623 -5.19 -0.28 52.97
CA PHE A 623 -3.85 0.29 52.86
C PHE A 623 -3.04 -0.04 54.12
N GLU A 624 -1.80 -0.48 53.92
CA GLU A 624 -0.91 -0.95 54.99
C GLU A 624 -0.52 0.17 55.99
N SER A 625 -0.47 1.43 55.53
CA SER A 625 -0.07 2.58 56.33
C SER A 625 -1.03 3.75 56.11
N VAL A 626 -1.84 4.03 57.13
CA VAL A 626 -2.84 5.12 57.15
C VAL A 626 -2.69 5.94 58.41
N THR A 627 -2.40 7.23 58.24
CA THR A 627 -2.27 8.18 59.34
C THR A 627 -3.35 9.25 59.23
N LEU A 628 -4.19 9.38 60.27
CA LEU A 628 -5.11 10.51 60.40
C LEU A 628 -4.32 11.72 60.93
N ILE A 629 -4.20 12.77 60.14
CA ILE A 629 -3.44 13.98 60.50
C ILE A 629 -4.34 15.01 61.16
N ARG A 630 -5.56 15.18 60.64
CA ARG A 630 -6.51 16.19 61.13
C ARG A 630 -7.94 15.67 61.05
N LYS A 631 -8.73 15.98 62.09
CA LYS A 631 -10.19 15.77 62.13
C LYS A 631 -10.86 17.05 62.62
N THR A 632 -11.87 17.52 61.90
CA THR A 632 -12.80 18.57 62.30
C THR A 632 -14.23 18.04 62.25
N ASP A 633 -15.22 18.87 62.55
CA ASP A 633 -16.63 18.45 62.51
C ASP A 633 -17.09 18.06 61.10
N ASN A 634 -16.50 18.66 60.06
CA ASN A 634 -16.91 18.49 58.66
C ASN A 634 -15.79 17.98 57.74
N GLU A 635 -14.62 17.62 58.27
CA GLU A 635 -13.47 17.19 57.45
C GLU A 635 -12.57 16.17 58.17
N GLY A 636 -12.06 15.20 57.41
CA GLY A 636 -10.97 14.30 57.81
C GLY A 636 -9.81 14.34 56.81
N PHE A 637 -8.58 14.51 57.30
CA PHE A 637 -7.37 14.49 56.49
C PHE A 637 -6.50 13.28 56.84
N PHE A 638 -6.21 12.46 55.84
CA PHE A 638 -5.40 11.26 55.95
C PHE A 638 -4.17 11.34 55.06
N ILE A 639 -3.09 10.70 55.49
CA ILE A 639 -1.96 10.35 54.63
C ILE A 639 -1.91 8.85 54.55
N ILE A 640 -1.91 8.33 53.32
CA ILE A 640 -1.66 6.92 53.05
C ILE A 640 -0.29 6.76 52.39
N GLN A 641 0.37 5.64 52.67
CA GLN A 641 1.52 5.18 51.88
C GLN A 641 1.11 3.94 51.11
N THR A 642 1.20 4.01 49.78
CA THR A 642 0.77 2.92 48.91
C THR A 642 1.61 2.88 47.64
N ASP A 643 1.71 1.68 47.08
CA ASP A 643 2.32 1.36 45.78
C ASP A 643 1.32 1.42 44.61
N LYS A 644 0.09 1.89 44.87
CA LYS A 644 -1.00 1.94 43.90
C LYS A 644 -1.08 3.34 43.30
N SER A 645 -1.40 3.43 42.01
CA SER A 645 -1.69 4.70 41.35
C SER A 645 -2.87 5.44 42.00
N ILE A 646 -2.91 6.76 41.86
CA ILE A 646 -3.98 7.60 42.42
C ILE A 646 -5.37 7.16 41.95
N ASP A 647 -5.50 6.68 40.71
CA ASP A 647 -6.76 6.16 40.15
C ASP A 647 -7.21 4.87 40.85
N ASN A 648 -6.28 3.94 41.09
CA ASN A 648 -6.59 2.70 41.84
C ASN A 648 -6.94 2.98 43.31
N VAL A 649 -6.35 4.02 43.90
CA VAL A 649 -6.70 4.48 45.24
C VAL A 649 -8.14 5.02 45.27
N ILE A 650 -8.49 5.85 44.28
CA ILE A 650 -9.85 6.40 44.12
C ILE A 650 -10.86 5.26 43.97
N ASP A 651 -10.62 4.31 43.06
CA ASP A 651 -11.54 3.20 42.80
C ASP A 651 -11.81 2.37 44.07
N LYS A 652 -10.75 2.04 44.82
CA LYS A 652 -10.90 1.29 46.08
C LYS A 652 -11.66 2.07 47.14
N ILE A 653 -11.51 3.40 47.21
CA ILE A 653 -12.25 4.24 48.16
C ILE A 653 -13.72 4.34 47.77
N LEU A 654 -14.02 4.51 46.49
CA LEU A 654 -15.40 4.58 45.97
C LEU A 654 -16.17 3.24 46.13
N MET A 655 -15.47 2.12 46.30
CA MET A 655 -16.09 0.82 46.60
C MET A 655 -16.64 0.70 48.03
N PHE A 656 -16.52 1.74 48.88
CA PHE A 656 -17.04 1.69 50.22
C PHE A 656 -18.57 1.76 50.25
N LYS A 657 -19.24 0.61 50.36
CA LYS A 657 -20.70 0.52 50.27
C LYS A 657 -21.48 1.19 51.40
N ASN A 658 -20.82 1.51 52.53
CA ASN A 658 -21.48 2.04 53.71
C ASN A 658 -21.64 3.56 53.70
N LEU A 659 -20.95 4.27 52.81
CA LEU A 659 -21.01 5.72 52.66
C LEU A 659 -21.07 6.09 51.19
N GLU A 660 -21.83 7.12 50.84
CA GLU A 660 -21.81 7.64 49.49
C GLU A 660 -20.61 8.58 49.33
N ILE A 661 -19.57 8.11 48.65
CA ILE A 661 -18.32 8.85 48.44
C ILE A 661 -18.24 9.31 46.98
N ASN A 662 -17.96 10.60 46.77
CA ASN A 662 -17.76 11.20 45.46
C ASN A 662 -16.42 11.94 45.40
N VAL A 663 -15.71 11.89 44.27
CA VAL A 663 -14.47 12.64 44.08
C VAL A 663 -14.80 14.09 43.74
N LEU A 664 -14.29 15.04 44.52
CA LEU A 664 -14.42 16.48 44.27
C LEU A 664 -13.23 17.03 43.47
N GLN A 665 -12.01 16.60 43.80
CA GLN A 665 -10.80 17.13 43.18
C GLN A 665 -9.64 16.12 43.26
N VAL A 666 -8.86 16.03 42.19
CA VAL A 666 -7.61 15.25 42.13
C VAL A 666 -6.45 16.20 41.81
N LYS A 667 -5.39 16.17 42.61
CA LYS A 667 -4.10 16.85 42.39
C LYS A 667 -2.98 15.81 42.46
N ASN A 668 -1.79 16.18 42.00
CA ASN A 668 -0.63 15.28 41.82
C ASN A 668 -0.23 14.39 43.03
N ASN A 669 -0.72 14.63 44.25
CA ASN A 669 -0.60 13.71 45.40
C ASN A 669 -1.68 13.99 46.48
N GLU A 670 -2.80 14.56 46.08
CA GLU A 670 -3.89 14.91 46.99
C GLU A 670 -5.23 14.64 46.30
N VAL A 671 -6.13 13.92 46.98
CA VAL A 671 -7.50 13.70 46.51
C VAL A 671 -8.48 14.22 47.54
N ILE A 672 -9.45 14.98 47.08
CA ILE A 672 -10.54 15.52 47.91
C ILE A 672 -11.83 14.80 47.54
N PHE A 673 -12.50 14.26 48.54
CA PHE A 673 -13.76 13.54 48.43
C PHE A 673 -14.87 14.29 49.17
N GLU A 674 -16.10 14.19 48.66
CA GLU A 674 -17.34 14.47 49.38
C GLU A 674 -17.92 13.15 49.89
N VAL A 675 -18.37 13.14 51.15
CA VAL A 675 -18.95 11.96 51.79
C VAL A 675 -20.28 12.36 52.41
N LYS A 676 -21.36 11.72 51.93
CA LYS A 676 -22.73 12.02 52.36
C LYS A 676 -23.27 11.02 53.36
#